data_AF-A0A2D4SP53-F1
#
_entry.id   AF-A0A2D4SP53-F1
#
_cell.length_a   1.000
_cell.length_b   1.000
_cell.length_c   1.000
_cell.angle_alpha   90.00
_cell.angle_beta   90.00
_cell.angle_gamma   90.00
#
_symmetry.space_group_name_H-M   'P 1'
#
loop_
_entity.id
_entity.type
_entity.pdbx_description
1 polymer ?
#
loop_
_entity_poly.entity_id
_entity_poly.type
_entity_poly.pdbx_seq_one_letter_code
_entity_poly.pdbx_strand_id
1 'polypeptide(L)'
;MKPMFYFSPFLFFISTILGILLTFVPLFEIVGYESAAISGVIASILSLIALQKNVREGTLDPKEMYQVSRFWVESWLLIGPTLCVLVLNGLRVETCAWGEGFLFWIIIPPISMAIVQSLWILGHVIHTRFAWVMVILAVLSEVVIFFWRLANEPPIARYEWLIGWFSGSIYDEALSVPFSLIVYRTYCLFCAVLILRVAMLYVHRRGLVSVAVLMCVVGGLRYNGPSLMFMHTHNSVQKSLGGRLETEHAIIYFSSSNLTPIEQNHLKQDVEFRYQELKYFFQEDPVVWKKSKMEIYVYPNAEVQQELMGSRRTFVARPWTHQMHLRWEEIGDSVLAHEMAHLFTAPFAPWPFRLAVKNGIGVDTGLVEGIAVAADWPPDELDPHRASAALRILKKAPDIRLLFGAGGFWSQPSGKAYTMTGSFVRWLVDEYGIEKFKKLYRTGDMEDAFGVDVYILIEKWESFLDTIVLEDRDIAIAEHRYSRRTIFEKVCARSLAETKRIARQAYRSQSYDVAMTLYEQALEKEPNNPRSLYAKSRILMAKENWFKAEEWIGYSLQKDLGVTYKALFIEQLGDIYWHRGEIEKARIQYKKCLSFGLRDAQRRTLLAKIQSLEEPKSKRFFLDRHNRIVSVFILMSWAQDKSKLASYLTGLQLWSLSELEGAIQFLRGAQFDSIELEEQRMLMLGKAYVMNDQKELSKPIWNELQNAQQNRIRMEVQEWILRSD
;
A
#
# COMPACT_ATOMS: atom_id res chain seq x y z
N MET A 1 24.97 -51.85 -13.46
CA MET A 1 23.82 -51.39 -12.63
C MET A 1 23.45 -49.99 -13.10
N LYS A 2 22.20 -49.75 -13.53
CA LYS A 2 21.74 -48.37 -13.78
C LYS A 2 21.80 -47.61 -12.44
N PRO A 3 22.30 -46.37 -12.40
CA PRO A 3 22.35 -45.60 -11.16
C PRO A 3 20.93 -45.47 -10.59
N MET A 4 20.82 -45.62 -9.26
CA MET A 4 19.55 -45.57 -8.54
C MET A 4 18.93 -44.16 -8.56
N PHE A 5 19.72 -43.12 -8.86
CA PHE A 5 19.29 -41.72 -8.97
C PHE A 5 20.03 -40.99 -10.11
N TYR A 6 19.34 -40.04 -10.76
CA TYR A 6 19.91 -39.20 -11.83
C TYR A 6 20.86 -38.08 -11.35
N PHE A 7 21.07 -37.92 -10.04
CA PHE A 7 21.77 -36.76 -9.46
C PHE A 7 23.04 -37.15 -8.72
N SER A 8 24.13 -36.39 -8.96
CA SER A 8 25.39 -36.58 -8.23
C SER A 8 25.36 -35.90 -6.85
N PRO A 9 26.09 -36.42 -5.85
CA PRO A 9 26.23 -35.78 -4.53
C PRO A 9 26.62 -34.30 -4.58
N PHE A 10 27.41 -33.90 -5.58
CA PHE A 10 27.81 -32.51 -5.80
C PHE A 10 26.64 -31.54 -6.03
N LEU A 11 25.56 -31.96 -6.69
CA LEU A 11 24.40 -31.10 -6.92
C LEU A 11 23.61 -30.88 -5.63
N PHE A 12 23.49 -31.91 -4.80
CA PHE A 12 22.91 -31.78 -3.47
C PHE A 12 23.77 -30.89 -2.57
N PHE A 13 25.10 -30.96 -2.69
CA PHE A 13 26.01 -30.06 -1.97
C PHE A 13 25.79 -28.58 -2.35
N ILE A 14 25.63 -28.25 -3.63
CA ILE A 14 25.30 -26.87 -4.05
C ILE A 14 23.94 -26.42 -3.48
N SER A 15 22.94 -27.30 -3.52
CA SER A 15 21.62 -27.04 -2.93
C SER A 15 21.71 -26.75 -1.42
N THR A 16 22.51 -27.53 -0.68
CA THR A 16 22.79 -27.28 0.75
C THR A 16 23.48 -25.93 0.97
N ILE A 17 24.49 -25.58 0.16
CA ILE A 17 25.17 -24.27 0.26
C ILE A 17 24.19 -23.13 0.04
N LEU A 18 23.32 -23.24 -0.97
CA LEU A 18 22.27 -22.24 -1.19
C LEU A 18 21.42 -22.09 0.09
N GLY A 19 20.95 -23.20 0.66
CA GLY A 19 20.18 -23.19 1.90
C GLY A 19 20.89 -22.44 3.03
N ILE A 20 22.18 -22.71 3.22
CA ILE A 20 23.02 -22.05 4.23
C ILE A 20 23.15 -20.55 3.95
N LEU A 21 23.36 -20.14 2.69
CA LEU A 21 23.48 -18.72 2.35
C LEU A 21 22.17 -17.96 2.61
N LEU A 22 21.03 -18.57 2.30
CA LEU A 22 19.72 -17.94 2.50
C LEU A 22 19.41 -17.69 3.99
N THR A 23 19.97 -18.47 4.93
CA THR A 23 19.73 -18.26 6.38
C THR A 23 20.31 -16.96 6.94
N PHE A 24 21.16 -16.27 6.18
CA PHE A 24 21.79 -15.00 6.58
C PHE A 24 21.15 -13.78 5.92
N VAL A 25 20.16 -13.97 5.04
CA VAL A 25 19.53 -12.89 4.30
C VAL A 25 18.08 -12.74 4.78
N PRO A 26 17.72 -11.60 5.39
CA PRO A 26 16.34 -11.34 5.81
C PRO A 26 15.34 -11.58 4.67
N LEU A 27 14.15 -12.10 5.01
CA LEU A 27 13.10 -12.59 4.09
C LEU A 27 13.41 -13.91 3.38
N PHE A 28 14.67 -14.22 3.07
CA PHE A 28 15.06 -15.50 2.47
C PHE A 28 15.35 -16.60 3.51
N GLU A 29 15.62 -16.20 4.75
CA GLU A 29 16.00 -17.06 5.87
C GLU A 29 14.86 -17.93 6.44
N ILE A 30 13.63 -17.75 5.95
CA ILE A 30 12.45 -18.52 6.36
C ILE A 30 11.90 -19.36 5.21
N VAL A 31 11.13 -20.41 5.53
CA VAL A 31 10.36 -21.15 4.52
C VAL A 31 9.20 -20.27 4.06
N GLY A 32 9.40 -19.56 2.95
CA GLY A 32 8.47 -18.57 2.41
C GLY A 32 8.63 -18.32 0.91
N TYR A 33 7.86 -17.38 0.38
CA TYR A 33 7.82 -17.04 -1.04
C TYR A 33 9.21 -16.73 -1.64
N GLU A 34 9.99 -15.84 -1.02
CA GLU A 34 11.31 -15.41 -1.51
C GLU A 34 12.29 -16.58 -1.61
N SER A 35 12.36 -17.38 -0.54
CA SER A 35 13.19 -18.59 -0.49
C SER A 35 12.79 -19.61 -1.57
N ALA A 36 11.49 -19.76 -1.84
CA ALA A 36 10.97 -20.67 -2.87
C ALA A 36 11.29 -20.16 -4.28
N ALA A 37 11.15 -18.85 -4.53
CA ALA A 37 11.43 -18.22 -5.82
C ALA A 37 12.90 -18.37 -6.22
N ILE A 38 13.84 -18.00 -5.33
CA ILE A 38 15.27 -18.14 -5.62
C ILE A 38 15.69 -19.61 -5.75
N SER A 39 15.12 -20.49 -4.92
CA SER A 39 15.38 -21.93 -5.01
C SER A 39 14.87 -22.52 -6.32
N GLY A 40 13.73 -22.03 -6.84
CA GLY A 40 13.21 -22.41 -8.15
C GLY A 40 14.16 -22.06 -9.29
N VAL A 41 14.77 -20.87 -9.27
CA VAL A 41 15.76 -20.45 -10.27
C VAL A 41 16.99 -21.35 -10.22
N ILE A 42 17.60 -21.51 -9.04
CA ILE A 42 18.84 -22.28 -8.88
C ILE A 42 18.59 -23.77 -9.17
N ALA A 43 17.52 -24.35 -8.65
CA ALA A 43 17.17 -25.75 -8.91
C ALA A 43 16.88 -26.01 -10.40
N SER A 44 16.31 -25.04 -11.12
CA SER A 44 16.15 -25.14 -12.57
C SER A 44 17.49 -25.28 -13.28
N ILE A 45 18.49 -24.47 -12.93
CA ILE A 45 19.86 -24.56 -13.48
C ILE A 45 20.50 -25.91 -13.13
N LEU A 46 20.45 -26.32 -11.86
CA LEU A 46 21.02 -27.60 -11.41
C LEU A 46 20.37 -28.80 -12.12
N SER A 47 19.06 -28.74 -12.32
CA SER A 47 18.31 -29.80 -13.00
C SER A 47 18.66 -29.91 -14.47
N LEU A 48 18.97 -28.80 -15.15
CA LEU A 48 19.48 -28.82 -16.53
C LEU A 48 20.87 -29.43 -16.65
N ILE A 49 21.77 -29.12 -15.70
CA ILE A 49 23.11 -29.69 -15.67
C ILE A 49 23.01 -31.22 -15.50
N ALA A 50 22.15 -31.67 -14.59
CA ALA A 50 21.86 -33.10 -14.41
C ALA A 50 21.25 -33.72 -15.67
N LEU A 51 20.25 -33.08 -16.27
CA LEU A 51 19.57 -33.57 -17.47
C LEU A 51 20.56 -33.75 -18.62
N GLN A 52 21.37 -32.73 -18.92
CA GLN A 52 22.38 -32.80 -19.96
C GLN A 52 23.40 -33.92 -19.72
N LYS A 53 23.87 -34.08 -18.48
CA LYS A 53 24.81 -35.14 -18.11
C LYS A 53 24.21 -36.53 -18.40
N ASN A 54 23.00 -36.79 -17.91
CA ASN A 54 22.34 -38.08 -18.08
C ASN A 54 22.01 -38.40 -19.55
N VAL A 55 21.66 -37.38 -20.33
CA VAL A 55 21.48 -37.54 -21.78
C VAL A 55 22.80 -37.87 -22.48
N ARG A 56 23.91 -37.23 -22.09
CA ARG A 56 25.25 -37.52 -22.65
C ARG A 56 25.76 -38.91 -22.26
N GLU A 57 25.48 -39.35 -21.03
CA GLU A 57 25.87 -40.67 -20.52
C GLU A 57 24.94 -41.80 -20.98
N GLY A 58 23.84 -41.47 -21.69
CA GLY A 58 22.86 -42.44 -22.19
C GLY A 58 21.99 -43.08 -21.09
N THR A 59 21.99 -42.52 -19.88
CA THR A 59 21.16 -42.99 -18.76
C THR A 59 19.72 -42.49 -18.86
N LEU A 60 19.50 -41.40 -19.60
CA LEU A 60 18.19 -40.83 -19.91
C LEU A 60 18.07 -40.58 -21.42
N ASP A 61 17.02 -41.10 -22.05
CA ASP A 61 16.67 -40.78 -23.43
C ASP A 61 15.63 -39.63 -23.47
N PRO A 62 15.98 -38.44 -24.02
CA PRO A 62 15.07 -37.30 -24.09
C PRO A 62 13.90 -37.52 -25.07
N LYS A 63 13.92 -38.59 -25.87
CA LYS A 63 12.86 -39.00 -26.80
C LYS A 63 11.83 -39.93 -26.15
N GLU A 64 12.08 -40.40 -24.93
CA GLU A 64 11.24 -41.32 -24.19
C GLU A 64 10.44 -40.60 -23.09
N MET A 65 9.14 -40.44 -23.32
CA MET A 65 8.25 -39.67 -22.44
C MET A 65 8.28 -40.14 -20.99
N TYR A 66 8.34 -41.46 -20.76
CA TYR A 66 8.38 -42.03 -19.41
C TYR A 66 9.66 -41.66 -18.66
N GLN A 67 10.82 -41.64 -19.34
CA GLN A 67 12.09 -41.29 -18.70
C GLN A 67 12.12 -39.80 -18.36
N VAL A 68 11.59 -38.95 -19.26
CA VAL A 68 11.46 -37.51 -19.03
C VAL A 68 10.51 -37.22 -17.86
N SER A 69 9.31 -37.84 -17.83
CA SER A 69 8.34 -37.60 -16.76
C SER A 69 8.85 -38.10 -15.41
N ARG A 70 9.57 -39.21 -15.38
CA ARG A 70 10.26 -39.70 -14.19
C ARG A 70 11.33 -38.71 -13.73
N PHE A 71 12.15 -38.18 -14.64
CA PHE A 71 13.17 -37.18 -14.32
C PHE A 71 12.58 -35.88 -13.76
N TRP A 72 11.41 -35.43 -14.24
CA TRP A 72 10.70 -34.28 -13.66
C TRP A 72 10.42 -34.48 -12.18
N VAL A 73 9.87 -35.64 -11.82
CA VAL A 73 9.52 -35.97 -10.43
C VAL A 73 10.78 -36.13 -9.59
N GLU A 74 11.79 -36.86 -10.08
CA GLU A 74 13.04 -37.04 -9.35
C GLU A 74 13.81 -35.71 -9.15
N SER A 75 13.65 -34.74 -10.05
CA SER A 75 14.27 -33.40 -9.91
C SER A 75 13.80 -32.66 -8.66
N TRP A 76 12.67 -33.03 -8.08
CA TRP A 76 12.19 -32.45 -6.82
C TRP A 76 13.11 -32.78 -5.65
N LEU A 77 13.93 -33.83 -5.75
CA LEU A 77 14.94 -34.12 -4.73
C LEU A 77 15.99 -33.02 -4.63
N LEU A 78 16.25 -32.25 -5.70
CA LEU A 78 17.24 -31.17 -5.70
C LEU A 78 16.86 -30.00 -4.78
N ILE A 79 15.58 -29.78 -4.50
CA ILE A 79 15.14 -28.70 -3.60
C ILE A 79 15.11 -29.14 -2.13
N GLY A 80 15.18 -30.46 -1.88
CA GLY A 80 15.14 -31.05 -0.54
C GLY A 80 16.20 -30.48 0.41
N PRO A 81 17.50 -30.47 0.05
CA PRO A 81 18.54 -29.97 0.95
C PRO A 81 18.35 -28.51 1.36
N THR A 82 18.07 -27.61 0.40
CA THR A 82 17.77 -26.20 0.71
C THR A 82 16.59 -26.08 1.67
N LEU A 83 15.49 -26.79 1.39
CA LEU A 83 14.31 -26.77 2.25
C LEU A 83 14.62 -27.31 3.66
N CYS A 84 15.38 -28.39 3.76
CA CYS A 84 15.80 -28.96 5.05
C CYS A 84 16.62 -27.95 5.87
N VAL A 85 17.57 -27.24 5.25
CA VAL A 85 18.36 -26.21 5.94
C VAL A 85 17.47 -25.08 6.44
N LEU A 86 16.51 -24.60 5.64
CA LEU A 86 15.59 -23.54 6.06
C LEU A 86 14.60 -23.99 7.14
N VAL A 87 14.12 -25.24 7.08
CA VAL A 87 13.29 -25.83 8.15
C VAL A 87 14.08 -25.90 9.46
N LEU A 88 15.34 -26.32 9.41
CA LEU A 88 16.24 -26.31 10.57
C LEU A 88 16.53 -24.90 11.07
N ASN A 89 16.67 -23.93 10.15
CA ASN A 89 16.82 -22.52 10.50
C ASN A 89 15.59 -21.96 11.22
N GLY A 90 14.42 -22.59 11.05
CA GLY A 90 13.22 -22.31 11.83
C GLY A 90 13.40 -22.43 13.36
N LEU A 91 14.44 -23.14 13.83
CA LEU A 91 14.82 -23.19 15.25
C LEU A 91 15.53 -21.91 15.72
N ARG A 92 16.13 -21.15 14.80
CA ARG A 92 16.85 -19.89 15.06
C ARG A 92 15.98 -18.68 14.73
N VAL A 93 15.33 -18.69 13.57
CA VAL A 93 14.48 -17.62 13.06
C VAL A 93 13.04 -18.11 13.03
N GLU A 94 12.18 -17.50 13.85
CA GLU A 94 10.80 -17.94 13.99
C GLU A 94 10.04 -17.83 12.66
N THR A 95 9.59 -18.97 12.14
CA THR A 95 8.74 -19.05 10.94
C THR A 95 7.29 -19.23 11.38
N CYS A 96 6.46 -18.21 11.16
CA CYS A 96 5.09 -18.20 11.68
C CYS A 96 4.01 -18.72 10.72
N ALA A 97 4.32 -18.94 9.43
CA ALA A 97 3.37 -19.38 8.40
C ALA A 97 3.90 -20.60 7.62
N TRP A 98 4.17 -21.70 8.34
CA TRP A 98 4.68 -22.93 7.74
C TRP A 98 3.81 -23.45 6.59
N GLY A 99 2.48 -23.48 6.75
CA GLY A 99 1.57 -23.99 5.72
C GLY A 99 1.65 -23.24 4.40
N GLU A 100 1.60 -21.90 4.45
CA GLU A 100 1.74 -21.05 3.26
C GLU A 100 3.15 -21.16 2.66
N GLY A 101 4.17 -21.19 3.51
CA GLY A 101 5.57 -21.39 3.11
C GLY A 101 5.77 -22.67 2.31
N PHE A 102 5.32 -23.81 2.84
CA PHE A 102 5.41 -25.09 2.12
C PHE A 102 4.60 -25.09 0.82
N LEU A 103 3.45 -24.43 0.79
CA LEU A 103 2.65 -24.33 -0.43
C LEU A 103 3.41 -23.56 -1.54
N PHE A 104 4.12 -22.48 -1.21
CA PHE A 104 5.02 -21.82 -2.17
C PHE A 104 6.13 -22.76 -2.68
N TRP A 105 6.72 -23.57 -1.80
CA TRP A 105 7.76 -24.54 -2.15
C TRP A 105 7.27 -25.70 -3.03
N ILE A 106 6.01 -26.10 -2.88
CA ILE A 106 5.39 -27.14 -3.73
C ILE A 106 5.05 -26.57 -5.11
N ILE A 107 4.63 -25.31 -5.18
CA ILE A 107 4.06 -24.73 -6.40
C ILE A 107 5.11 -24.02 -7.26
N ILE A 108 6.14 -23.40 -6.66
CA ILE A 108 7.11 -22.58 -7.40
C ILE A 108 8.26 -23.43 -7.99
N PRO A 109 9.22 -23.95 -7.19
CA PRO A 109 10.39 -24.63 -7.74
C PRO A 109 10.08 -25.80 -8.69
N PRO A 110 9.17 -26.74 -8.35
CA PRO A 110 8.87 -27.89 -9.21
C PRO A 110 8.43 -27.53 -10.63
N ILE A 111 7.56 -26.53 -10.74
CA ILE A 111 6.97 -26.12 -12.01
C ILE A 111 7.98 -25.32 -12.84
N SER A 112 8.79 -24.48 -12.19
CA SER A 112 9.91 -23.80 -12.85
C SER A 112 10.90 -24.78 -13.47
N MET A 113 11.28 -25.84 -12.73
CA MET A 113 12.16 -26.90 -13.24
C MET A 113 11.54 -27.62 -14.45
N ALA A 114 10.27 -28.00 -14.38
CA ALA A 114 9.59 -28.73 -15.45
C ALA A 114 9.57 -27.94 -16.78
N ILE A 115 9.28 -26.64 -16.74
CA ILE A 115 9.26 -25.77 -17.94
C ILE A 115 10.65 -25.69 -18.57
N VAL A 116 11.66 -25.41 -17.77
CA VAL A 116 13.04 -25.24 -18.23
C VAL A 116 13.58 -26.55 -18.83
N GLN A 117 13.29 -27.69 -18.21
CA GLN A 117 13.62 -29.01 -18.74
C GLN A 117 12.88 -29.29 -20.05
N SER A 118 11.60 -28.91 -20.16
CA SER A 118 10.81 -29.07 -21.41
C SER A 118 11.42 -28.32 -22.57
N LEU A 119 11.80 -27.06 -22.34
CA LEU A 119 12.43 -26.20 -23.36
C LEU A 119 13.78 -26.79 -23.81
N TRP A 120 14.58 -27.26 -22.87
CA TRP A 120 15.85 -27.90 -23.19
C TRP A 120 15.66 -29.16 -24.03
N ILE A 121 14.69 -30.02 -23.67
CA ILE A 121 14.36 -31.26 -24.40
C ILE A 121 13.90 -30.95 -25.82
N LEU A 122 12.98 -29.99 -25.99
CA LEU A 122 12.53 -29.56 -27.31
C LEU A 122 13.70 -29.10 -28.18
N GLY A 123 14.56 -28.24 -27.63
CA GLY A 123 15.76 -27.78 -28.33
C GLY A 123 16.70 -28.93 -28.69
N HIS A 124 16.94 -29.86 -27.76
CA HIS A 124 17.81 -31.02 -27.96
C HIS A 124 17.29 -31.96 -29.07
N VAL A 125 15.99 -32.24 -29.06
CA VAL A 125 15.32 -33.12 -30.01
C VAL A 125 15.32 -32.55 -31.44
N ILE A 126 15.19 -31.23 -31.57
CA ILE A 126 15.33 -30.54 -32.87
C ILE A 126 16.79 -30.60 -33.32
N HIS A 127 17.71 -30.19 -32.44
CA HIS A 127 19.14 -30.24 -32.70
C HIS A 127 19.94 -30.18 -31.40
N THR A 128 20.90 -31.08 -31.20
CA THR A 128 21.63 -31.21 -29.94
C THR A 128 22.33 -29.93 -29.47
N ARG A 129 22.81 -29.09 -30.41
CA ARG A 129 23.43 -27.78 -30.10
C ARG A 129 22.43 -26.68 -29.72
N PHE A 130 21.14 -26.83 -30.03
CA PHE A 130 20.12 -25.82 -29.75
C PHE A 130 19.45 -25.95 -28.39
N ALA A 131 19.71 -27.03 -27.63
CA ALA A 131 19.12 -27.24 -26.31
C ALA A 131 19.35 -26.05 -25.36
N TRP A 132 20.60 -25.61 -25.21
CA TRP A 132 20.95 -24.46 -24.36
C TRP A 132 20.56 -23.12 -24.98
N VAL A 133 20.69 -22.98 -26.30
CA VAL A 133 20.31 -21.73 -27.00
C VAL A 133 18.81 -21.46 -26.80
N MET A 134 17.96 -22.48 -26.91
CA MET A 134 16.53 -22.35 -26.72
C MET A 134 16.17 -21.91 -25.30
N VAL A 135 16.79 -22.52 -24.28
CA VAL A 135 16.57 -22.12 -22.88
C VAL A 135 17.02 -20.69 -22.64
N ILE A 136 18.24 -20.33 -23.09
CA ILE A 136 18.78 -18.98 -22.88
C ILE A 136 17.91 -17.94 -23.56
N LEU A 137 17.51 -18.16 -24.82
CA LEU A 137 16.60 -17.25 -25.53
C LEU A 137 15.25 -17.16 -24.84
N ALA A 138 14.70 -18.26 -24.34
CA ALA A 138 13.44 -18.25 -23.60
C ALA A 138 13.54 -17.44 -22.30
N VAL A 139 14.58 -17.65 -21.49
CA VAL A 139 14.84 -16.86 -20.26
C VAL A 139 15.04 -15.39 -20.58
N LEU A 140 15.86 -15.06 -21.59
CA LEU A 140 16.08 -13.68 -22.00
C LEU A 140 14.78 -13.03 -22.49
N SER A 141 13.97 -13.77 -23.25
CA SER A 141 12.67 -13.27 -23.71
C SER A 141 11.70 -13.03 -22.54
N GLU A 142 11.68 -13.89 -21.53
CA GLU A 142 10.88 -13.71 -20.32
C GLU A 142 11.32 -12.44 -19.59
N VAL A 143 12.62 -12.28 -19.34
CA VAL A 143 13.17 -11.10 -18.67
C VAL A 143 12.82 -9.82 -19.42
N VAL A 144 12.99 -9.80 -20.75
CA VAL A 144 12.64 -8.64 -21.59
C VAL A 144 11.14 -8.36 -21.55
N ILE A 145 10.28 -9.39 -21.66
CA ILE A 145 8.82 -9.24 -21.59
C ILE A 145 8.40 -8.76 -20.21
N PHE A 146 8.99 -9.28 -19.13
CA PHE A 146 8.73 -8.88 -17.76
C PHE A 146 8.99 -7.38 -17.57
N PHE A 147 10.19 -6.91 -17.92
CA PHE A 147 10.55 -5.49 -17.78
C PHE A 147 9.76 -4.60 -18.74
N TRP A 148 9.52 -5.03 -19.98
CA TRP A 148 8.70 -4.28 -20.92
C TRP A 148 7.28 -4.11 -20.40
N ARG A 149 6.66 -5.18 -19.89
CA ARG A 149 5.33 -5.08 -19.30
C ARG A 149 5.35 -4.26 -18.02
N LEU A 150 6.30 -4.46 -17.13
CA LEU A 150 6.41 -3.67 -15.89
C LEU A 150 6.49 -2.17 -16.19
N ALA A 151 7.23 -1.79 -17.24
CA ALA A 151 7.33 -0.40 -17.68
C ALA A 151 6.03 0.11 -18.33
N ASN A 152 5.34 -0.71 -19.14
CA ASN A 152 4.25 -0.20 -19.96
C ASN A 152 2.85 -0.48 -19.36
N GLU A 153 2.60 -1.67 -18.82
CA GLU A 153 1.26 -2.15 -18.43
C GLU A 153 0.92 -1.85 -16.95
N PRO A 154 -0.35 -1.54 -16.59
CA PRO A 154 -0.74 -1.11 -15.24
C PRO A 154 -0.31 -2.02 -14.08
N PRO A 155 -0.37 -3.36 -14.20
CA PRO A 155 -0.02 -4.23 -13.07
C PRO A 155 1.44 -4.11 -12.68
N ILE A 156 1.69 -3.94 -11.39
CA ILE A 156 3.03 -4.04 -10.80
C ILE A 156 3.31 -5.45 -10.29
N ALA A 157 2.28 -6.20 -9.88
CA ALA A 157 2.43 -7.63 -9.62
C ALA A 157 2.35 -8.42 -10.93
N ARG A 158 3.21 -9.44 -11.07
CA ARG A 158 3.29 -10.26 -12.27
C ARG A 158 3.55 -11.72 -11.96
N TYR A 159 3.12 -12.56 -12.88
CA TYR A 159 3.34 -13.98 -12.83
C TYR A 159 4.34 -14.38 -13.89
N GLU A 160 5.44 -14.99 -13.46
CA GLU A 160 6.58 -15.36 -14.28
C GLU A 160 6.83 -16.87 -14.16
N TRP A 161 7.24 -17.52 -15.23
CA TRP A 161 7.32 -18.97 -15.24
C TRP A 161 8.55 -19.47 -14.46
N LEU A 162 9.61 -18.67 -14.36
CA LEU A 162 10.82 -19.03 -13.61
C LEU A 162 10.72 -18.74 -12.10
N ILE A 163 10.36 -17.52 -11.70
CA ILE A 163 10.27 -17.12 -10.27
C ILE A 163 8.87 -17.32 -9.68
N GLY A 164 7.85 -17.43 -10.52
CA GLY A 164 6.45 -17.68 -10.14
C GLY A 164 5.60 -16.45 -10.03
N TRP A 165 5.93 -15.58 -9.10
CA TRP A 165 5.06 -14.46 -8.78
C TRP A 165 5.83 -13.30 -8.21
N PHE A 166 6.06 -12.28 -9.01
CA PHE A 166 6.52 -11.00 -8.51
C PHE A 166 5.34 -10.28 -7.84
N SER A 167 5.36 -10.15 -6.51
CA SER A 167 4.27 -9.55 -5.73
C SER A 167 4.14 -8.03 -5.86
N GLY A 168 5.05 -7.36 -6.56
CA GLY A 168 5.05 -5.90 -6.71
C GLY A 168 5.81 -5.21 -5.57
N SER A 169 5.11 -4.40 -4.76
CA SER A 169 5.74 -3.61 -3.69
C SER A 169 6.26 -4.48 -2.55
N ILE A 170 7.52 -4.27 -2.16
CA ILE A 170 8.18 -4.97 -1.04
C ILE A 170 7.48 -4.67 0.31
N TYR A 171 6.70 -3.58 0.38
CA TYR A 171 5.98 -3.14 1.58
C TYR A 171 4.63 -3.83 1.84
N ASP A 172 4.12 -4.66 0.93
CA ASP A 172 2.89 -5.40 1.22
C ASP A 172 3.21 -6.54 2.20
N GLU A 173 2.89 -6.30 3.48
CA GLU A 173 3.23 -7.22 4.56
C GLU A 173 2.42 -8.52 4.46
N ALA A 174 1.25 -8.56 3.82
CA ALA A 174 0.37 -9.74 3.86
C ALA A 174 0.37 -10.55 2.55
N LEU A 175 1.38 -11.40 2.36
CA LEU A 175 1.46 -12.34 1.22
C LEU A 175 0.90 -13.72 1.63
N SER A 176 -0.37 -13.98 1.35
CA SER A 176 -0.89 -15.35 1.28
C SER A 176 -0.70 -15.90 -0.13
N VAL A 177 -0.74 -17.22 -0.32
CA VAL A 177 -0.69 -17.83 -1.66
C VAL A 177 -1.96 -17.43 -2.42
N PRO A 178 -1.88 -16.55 -3.44
CA PRO A 178 -3.08 -16.10 -4.12
C PRO A 178 -3.61 -17.23 -5.01
N PHE A 179 -4.93 -17.36 -5.11
CA PHE A 179 -5.54 -18.36 -5.98
C PHE A 179 -5.06 -18.23 -7.44
N SER A 180 -4.84 -17.00 -7.90
CA SER A 180 -4.28 -16.70 -9.23
C SER A 180 -2.86 -17.23 -9.44
N LEU A 181 -2.04 -17.36 -8.40
CA LEU A 181 -0.75 -18.06 -8.50
C LEU A 181 -0.95 -19.54 -8.81
N ILE A 182 -1.89 -20.19 -8.14
CA ILE A 182 -2.20 -21.60 -8.37
C ILE A 182 -2.66 -21.79 -9.82
N VAL A 183 -3.61 -20.96 -10.28
CA VAL A 183 -4.12 -21.02 -11.66
C VAL A 183 -3.01 -20.76 -12.68
N TYR A 184 -2.16 -19.76 -12.46
CA TYR A 184 -1.02 -19.48 -13.33
C TYR A 184 -0.02 -20.63 -13.39
N ARG A 185 0.21 -21.30 -12.26
CA ARG A 185 1.14 -22.42 -12.15
C ARG A 185 0.59 -23.68 -12.79
N THR A 186 -0.72 -23.89 -12.71
CA THR A 186 -1.42 -24.89 -13.54
C THR A 186 -1.27 -24.57 -15.03
N TYR A 187 -1.44 -23.31 -15.46
CA TYR A 187 -1.19 -22.89 -16.84
C TYR A 187 0.25 -23.18 -17.28
N CYS A 188 1.24 -22.84 -16.45
CA CYS A 188 2.66 -23.14 -16.69
C CYS A 188 2.93 -24.64 -16.85
N LEU A 189 2.32 -25.48 -16.02
CA LEU A 189 2.44 -26.93 -16.11
C LEU A 189 1.85 -27.45 -17.44
N PHE A 190 0.69 -26.95 -17.86
CA PHE A 190 0.12 -27.29 -19.17
C PHE A 190 1.03 -26.84 -20.33
N CYS A 191 1.68 -25.67 -20.22
CA CYS A 191 2.69 -25.23 -21.18
C CYS A 191 3.89 -26.18 -21.23
N ALA A 192 4.43 -26.61 -20.09
CA ALA A 192 5.53 -27.58 -20.03
C ALA A 192 5.15 -28.91 -20.71
N VAL A 193 3.97 -29.45 -20.39
CA VAL A 193 3.46 -30.68 -21.00
C VAL A 193 3.23 -30.50 -22.50
N LEU A 194 2.70 -29.36 -22.94
CA LEU A 194 2.54 -29.02 -24.36
C LEU A 194 3.89 -29.01 -25.09
N ILE A 195 4.90 -28.34 -24.53
CA ILE A 195 6.27 -28.29 -25.09
C ILE A 195 6.84 -29.71 -25.26
N LEU A 196 6.70 -30.56 -24.23
CA LEU A 196 7.10 -31.96 -24.35
C LEU A 196 6.33 -32.72 -25.41
N ARG A 197 5.00 -32.55 -25.50
CA ARG A 197 4.18 -33.22 -26.50
C ARG A 197 4.53 -32.79 -27.92
N VAL A 198 4.88 -31.52 -28.12
CA VAL A 198 5.43 -31.02 -29.39
C VAL A 198 6.77 -31.68 -29.70
N ALA A 199 7.68 -31.79 -28.73
CA ALA A 199 8.94 -32.51 -28.92
C ALA A 199 8.71 -33.97 -29.32
N MET A 200 7.78 -34.67 -28.66
CA MET A 200 7.43 -36.06 -28.99
C MET A 200 6.74 -36.20 -30.34
N LEU A 201 5.88 -35.25 -30.72
CA LEU A 201 5.28 -35.20 -32.06
C LEU A 201 6.35 -35.03 -33.13
N TYR A 202 7.38 -34.22 -32.88
CA TYR A 202 8.50 -34.03 -33.79
C TYR A 202 9.29 -35.33 -34.01
N VAL A 203 9.56 -36.09 -32.93
CA VAL A 203 10.29 -37.38 -32.98
C VAL A 203 9.46 -38.48 -33.61
N HIS A 204 8.28 -38.74 -33.05
CA HIS A 204 7.49 -39.95 -33.32
C HIS A 204 6.42 -39.75 -34.39
N ARG A 205 6.19 -38.50 -34.84
CA ARG A 205 5.15 -38.11 -35.82
C ARG A 205 3.73 -38.55 -35.43
N ARG A 206 3.49 -38.74 -34.13
CA ARG A 206 2.20 -39.14 -33.54
C ARG A 206 1.84 -38.23 -32.37
N GLY A 207 0.54 -38.13 -32.06
CA GLY A 207 0.04 -37.32 -30.94
C GLY A 207 -0.47 -35.93 -31.30
N LEU A 208 -0.72 -35.65 -32.59
CA LEU A 208 -1.26 -34.36 -33.06
C LEU A 208 -2.54 -33.94 -32.32
N VAL A 209 -3.46 -34.88 -32.08
CA VAL A 209 -4.70 -34.61 -31.32
C VAL A 209 -4.39 -34.14 -29.90
N SER A 210 -3.43 -34.79 -29.21
CA SER A 210 -3.05 -34.38 -27.85
C SER A 210 -2.41 -32.99 -27.82
N VAL A 211 -1.60 -32.65 -28.84
CA VAL A 211 -1.03 -31.31 -29.00
C VAL A 211 -2.13 -30.29 -29.28
N ALA A 212 -3.07 -30.58 -30.19
CA ALA A 212 -4.20 -29.71 -30.50
C ALA A 212 -5.08 -29.44 -29.27
N VAL A 213 -5.42 -30.48 -28.50
CA VAL A 213 -6.18 -30.34 -27.25
C VAL A 213 -5.43 -29.47 -26.25
N LEU A 214 -4.12 -29.73 -26.03
CA LEU A 214 -3.31 -28.92 -25.12
C LEU A 214 -3.15 -27.47 -25.59
N MET A 215 -3.04 -27.22 -26.91
CA MET A 215 -3.05 -25.87 -27.47
C MET A 215 -4.38 -25.16 -27.20
N CYS A 216 -5.51 -25.84 -27.33
CA CYS A 216 -6.82 -25.28 -26.98
C CYS A 216 -6.93 -24.98 -25.48
N VAL A 217 -6.43 -25.85 -24.60
CA VAL A 217 -6.43 -25.63 -23.15
C VAL A 217 -5.53 -24.45 -22.78
N VAL A 218 -4.28 -24.43 -23.26
CA VAL A 218 -3.33 -23.33 -23.02
C VAL A 218 -3.86 -22.02 -23.60
N GLY A 219 -4.39 -22.04 -24.83
CA GLY A 219 -5.00 -20.88 -25.47
C GLY A 219 -6.23 -20.37 -24.72
N GLY A 220 -7.10 -21.27 -24.27
CA GLY A 220 -8.29 -20.95 -23.47
C GLY A 220 -7.95 -20.34 -22.11
N LEU A 221 -6.99 -20.91 -21.38
CA LEU A 221 -6.48 -20.34 -20.13
C LEU A 221 -5.85 -18.97 -20.36
N ARG A 222 -5.04 -18.83 -21.43
CA ARG A 222 -4.37 -17.56 -21.78
C ARG A 222 -5.35 -16.47 -22.22
N TYR A 223 -6.44 -16.84 -22.89
CA TYR A 223 -7.51 -15.93 -23.31
C TYR A 223 -8.33 -15.45 -22.10
N ASN A 224 -8.67 -16.38 -21.19
CA ASN A 224 -9.38 -16.07 -19.95
C ASN A 224 -8.47 -15.54 -18.82
N GLY A 225 -7.18 -15.30 -19.10
CA GLY A 225 -6.19 -14.86 -18.11
C GLY A 225 -6.60 -13.63 -17.27
N PRO A 226 -7.26 -12.60 -17.84
CA PRO A 226 -7.80 -11.49 -17.05
C PRO A 226 -8.89 -11.93 -16.08
N SER A 227 -9.86 -12.72 -16.53
CA SER A 227 -10.94 -13.25 -15.68
C SER A 227 -10.43 -14.23 -14.62
N LEU A 228 -9.31 -14.89 -14.89
CA LEU A 228 -8.60 -15.79 -13.99
C LEU A 228 -7.57 -15.05 -13.09
N MET A 229 -7.53 -13.72 -13.16
CA MET A 229 -6.73 -12.83 -12.29
C MET A 229 -5.21 -13.08 -12.31
N PHE A 230 -4.67 -13.68 -13.38
CA PHE A 230 -3.22 -13.87 -13.52
C PHE A 230 -2.59 -13.02 -14.62
N MET A 231 -3.38 -12.28 -15.39
CA MET A 231 -2.86 -11.44 -16.45
C MET A 231 -3.79 -10.28 -16.79
N HIS A 232 -3.38 -9.08 -16.43
CA HIS A 232 -4.06 -7.83 -16.79
C HIS A 232 -3.20 -6.98 -17.74
N THR A 233 -3.88 -6.30 -18.64
CA THR A 233 -3.38 -5.25 -19.56
C THR A 233 -4.19 -3.96 -19.39
N HIS A 234 -3.75 -2.82 -19.96
CA HIS A 234 -4.54 -1.56 -19.96
C HIS A 234 -5.98 -1.79 -20.37
N ASN A 235 -6.21 -2.44 -21.51
CA ASN A 235 -7.56 -2.68 -22.03
C ASN A 235 -8.40 -3.51 -21.05
N SER A 236 -7.81 -4.54 -20.41
CA SER A 236 -8.55 -5.33 -19.42
C SER A 236 -8.88 -4.52 -18.16
N VAL A 237 -7.96 -3.67 -17.68
CA VAL A 237 -8.19 -2.82 -16.51
C VAL A 237 -9.26 -1.78 -16.80
N GLN A 238 -9.16 -1.08 -17.94
CA GLN A 238 -10.15 -0.11 -18.40
C GLN A 238 -11.53 -0.75 -18.55
N LYS A 239 -11.60 -1.96 -19.12
CA LYS A 239 -12.85 -2.71 -19.26
C LYS A 239 -13.43 -3.13 -17.91
N SER A 240 -12.60 -3.57 -16.96
CA SER A 240 -13.04 -3.94 -15.61
C SER A 240 -13.56 -2.75 -14.81
N LEU A 241 -12.96 -1.56 -14.99
CA LEU A 241 -13.45 -0.32 -14.38
C LEU A 241 -14.74 0.15 -15.06
N GLY A 242 -14.81 0.10 -16.39
CA GLY A 242 -16.02 0.36 -17.18
C GLY A 242 -16.47 1.82 -17.23
N GLY A 243 -15.93 2.72 -16.41
CA GLY A 243 -16.16 4.16 -16.45
C GLY A 243 -15.01 4.92 -17.12
N ARG A 244 -15.35 5.94 -17.91
CA ARG A 244 -14.41 6.87 -18.55
C ARG A 244 -14.94 8.30 -18.46
N LEU A 245 -14.14 9.21 -17.92
CA LEU A 245 -14.34 10.66 -17.98
C LEU A 245 -13.19 11.29 -18.75
N GLU A 246 -13.46 12.47 -19.29
CA GLU A 246 -12.45 13.26 -19.98
C GLU A 246 -12.57 14.72 -19.53
N THR A 247 -11.42 15.34 -19.31
CA THR A 247 -11.26 16.76 -18.96
C THR A 247 -10.34 17.43 -20.00
N GLU A 248 -9.93 18.67 -19.76
CA GLU A 248 -8.98 19.35 -20.65
C GLU A 248 -7.62 18.64 -20.63
N HIS A 249 -7.14 18.27 -19.45
CA HIS A 249 -5.77 17.76 -19.24
C HIS A 249 -5.69 16.25 -18.98
N ALA A 250 -6.80 15.56 -18.73
CA ALA A 250 -6.81 14.14 -18.34
C ALA A 250 -7.91 13.28 -18.96
N ILE A 251 -7.64 11.97 -19.03
CA ILE A 251 -8.59 10.89 -19.25
C ILE A 251 -8.63 10.06 -17.97
N ILE A 252 -9.81 9.96 -17.35
CA ILE A 252 -9.99 9.33 -16.05
C ILE A 252 -10.77 8.02 -16.23
N TYR A 253 -10.17 6.91 -15.85
CA TYR A 253 -10.80 5.59 -15.81
C TYR A 253 -11.21 5.27 -14.37
N PHE A 254 -12.49 4.99 -14.15
CA PHE A 254 -13.06 4.78 -12.81
C PHE A 254 -14.10 3.65 -12.83
N SER A 255 -14.44 3.12 -11.67
CA SER A 255 -15.49 2.11 -11.56
C SER A 255 -16.88 2.74 -11.80
N SER A 256 -17.55 2.38 -12.89
CA SER A 256 -18.83 2.99 -13.30
C SER A 256 -19.95 2.82 -12.27
N SER A 257 -19.88 1.80 -11.42
CA SER A 257 -20.84 1.54 -10.35
C SER A 257 -20.58 2.30 -9.05
N ASN A 258 -19.47 3.02 -8.93
CA ASN A 258 -19.00 3.54 -7.64
C ASN A 258 -19.13 5.05 -7.46
N LEU A 259 -19.15 5.83 -8.54
CA LEU A 259 -19.26 7.28 -8.47
C LEU A 259 -20.59 7.75 -9.05
N THR A 260 -21.35 8.49 -8.24
CA THR A 260 -22.54 9.23 -8.66
C THR A 260 -22.19 10.32 -9.67
N PRO A 261 -23.14 10.84 -10.46
CA PRO A 261 -22.88 11.95 -11.39
C PRO A 261 -22.28 13.20 -10.71
N ILE A 262 -22.68 13.49 -9.48
CA ILE A 262 -22.15 14.60 -8.67
C ILE A 262 -20.68 14.34 -8.34
N GLU A 263 -20.35 13.15 -7.83
CA GLU A 263 -18.96 12.77 -7.52
C GLU A 263 -18.08 12.73 -8.77
N GLN A 264 -18.62 12.30 -9.91
CA GLN A 264 -17.91 12.36 -11.19
C GLN A 264 -17.58 13.81 -11.59
N ASN A 265 -18.48 14.75 -11.34
CA ASN A 265 -18.22 16.18 -11.58
C ASN A 265 -17.17 16.73 -10.61
N HIS A 266 -17.26 16.40 -9.32
CA HIS A 266 -16.25 16.78 -8.32
C HIS A 266 -14.86 16.23 -8.69
N LEU A 267 -14.77 14.98 -9.12
CA LEU A 267 -13.50 14.38 -9.55
C LEU A 267 -12.89 15.12 -10.75
N LYS A 268 -13.71 15.54 -11.74
CA LYS A 268 -13.22 16.36 -12.86
C LYS A 268 -12.69 17.71 -12.39
N GLN A 269 -13.45 18.39 -11.54
CA GLN A 269 -13.06 19.69 -10.99
C GLN A 269 -11.78 19.58 -10.17
N ASP A 270 -11.64 18.53 -9.37
CA ASP A 270 -10.47 18.30 -8.54
C ASP A 270 -9.22 18.03 -9.38
N VAL A 271 -9.33 17.20 -10.42
CA VAL A 271 -8.23 16.93 -11.36
C VAL A 271 -7.76 18.22 -12.04
N GLU A 272 -8.67 19.04 -12.54
CA GLU A 272 -8.31 20.29 -13.20
C GLU A 272 -7.76 21.34 -12.23
N PHE A 273 -8.32 21.42 -11.02
CA PHE A 273 -7.80 22.30 -9.97
C PHE A 273 -6.37 21.93 -9.58
N ARG A 274 -6.13 20.66 -9.22
CA ARG A 274 -4.79 20.16 -8.88
C ARG A 274 -3.81 20.32 -10.04
N TYR A 275 -4.27 20.16 -11.28
CA TYR A 275 -3.44 20.41 -12.45
C TYR A 275 -2.95 21.86 -12.51
N GLN A 276 -3.83 22.84 -12.28
CA GLN A 276 -3.43 24.26 -12.29
C GLN A 276 -2.51 24.62 -11.11
N GLU A 277 -2.77 24.09 -9.91
CA GLU A 277 -1.89 24.28 -8.75
C GLU A 277 -0.47 23.77 -9.05
N LEU A 278 -0.35 22.54 -9.57
CA LEU A 278 0.93 21.94 -9.88
C LEU A 278 1.61 22.63 -11.07
N LYS A 279 0.85 23.08 -12.07
CA LYS A 279 1.38 23.91 -13.16
C LYS A 279 1.99 25.21 -12.66
N TYR A 280 1.34 25.86 -11.69
CA TYR A 280 1.87 27.05 -11.05
C TYR A 280 3.12 26.76 -10.23
N PHE A 281 3.09 25.73 -9.38
CA PHE A 281 4.21 25.34 -8.52
C PHE A 281 5.45 24.94 -9.35
N PHE A 282 5.28 24.06 -10.33
CA PHE A 282 6.38 23.55 -11.14
C PHE A 282 6.80 24.50 -12.25
N GLN A 283 5.95 25.44 -12.66
CA GLN A 283 6.16 26.24 -13.89
C GLN A 283 6.44 25.35 -15.10
N GLU A 284 5.67 24.26 -15.21
CA GLU A 284 5.80 23.24 -16.27
C GLU A 284 4.42 22.78 -16.71
N ASP A 285 4.33 22.26 -17.93
CA ASP A 285 3.10 21.72 -18.48
C ASP A 285 3.36 20.33 -19.08
N PRO A 286 3.05 19.24 -18.35
CA PRO A 286 3.34 17.89 -18.80
C PRO A 286 2.47 17.46 -19.99
N VAL A 287 1.26 18.01 -20.15
CA VAL A 287 0.36 17.73 -21.29
C VAL A 287 0.89 18.34 -22.57
N VAL A 288 1.34 19.60 -22.52
CA VAL A 288 1.98 20.27 -23.65
C VAL A 288 3.31 19.59 -24.00
N TRP A 289 4.14 19.27 -23.01
CA TRP A 289 5.42 18.60 -23.21
C TRP A 289 5.25 17.21 -23.87
N LYS A 290 4.35 16.38 -23.34
CA LYS A 290 4.11 15.02 -23.86
C LYS A 290 3.28 15.02 -25.14
N LYS A 291 2.51 16.08 -25.40
CA LYS A 291 1.47 16.18 -26.43
C LYS A 291 0.38 15.13 -26.28
N SER A 292 0.05 14.79 -25.03
CA SER A 292 -1.02 13.85 -24.67
C SER A 292 -1.61 14.20 -23.32
N LYS A 293 -2.90 13.92 -23.14
CA LYS A 293 -3.55 14.00 -21.81
C LYS A 293 -2.92 12.98 -20.85
N MET A 294 -3.00 13.27 -19.56
CA MET A 294 -2.68 12.31 -18.49
C MET A 294 -3.74 11.20 -18.47
N GLU A 295 -3.34 9.97 -18.14
CA GLU A 295 -4.31 8.91 -17.85
C GLU A 295 -4.35 8.61 -16.35
N ILE A 296 -5.54 8.70 -15.76
CA ILE A 296 -5.76 8.55 -14.32
C ILE A 296 -6.62 7.34 -14.08
N TYR A 297 -6.12 6.35 -13.35
CA TYR A 297 -6.85 5.14 -12.97
C TYR A 297 -7.29 5.25 -11.51
N VAL A 298 -8.60 5.42 -11.30
CA VAL A 298 -9.22 5.56 -9.99
C VAL A 298 -9.89 4.24 -9.60
N TYR A 299 -9.28 3.54 -8.65
CA TYR A 299 -9.80 2.28 -8.14
C TYR A 299 -10.84 2.53 -7.03
N PRO A 300 -11.90 1.72 -6.95
CA PRO A 300 -12.98 1.94 -5.97
C PRO A 300 -12.60 1.53 -4.54
N ASN A 301 -11.67 0.59 -4.38
CA ASN A 301 -11.22 0.08 -3.08
C ASN A 301 -9.88 -0.67 -3.22
N ALA A 302 -9.29 -1.04 -2.09
CA ALA A 302 -7.99 -1.70 -2.03
C ALA A 302 -8.02 -3.13 -2.61
N GLU A 303 -9.16 -3.82 -2.54
CA GLU A 303 -9.34 -5.16 -3.06
C GLU A 303 -9.30 -5.19 -4.59
N VAL A 304 -10.06 -4.30 -5.24
CA VAL A 304 -10.07 -4.14 -6.71
C VAL A 304 -8.72 -3.63 -7.21
N GLN A 305 -8.07 -2.73 -6.48
CA GLN A 305 -6.70 -2.31 -6.81
C GLN A 305 -5.71 -3.48 -6.73
N GLN A 306 -5.80 -4.32 -5.70
CA GLN A 306 -4.95 -5.51 -5.60
C GLN A 306 -5.19 -6.48 -6.74
N GLU A 307 -6.44 -6.69 -7.13
CA GLU A 307 -6.82 -7.58 -8.22
C GLU A 307 -6.27 -7.08 -9.56
N LEU A 308 -6.51 -5.81 -9.91
CA LEU A 308 -6.21 -5.27 -11.23
C LEU A 308 -4.78 -4.77 -11.39
N MET A 309 -4.17 -4.28 -10.31
CA MET A 309 -2.85 -3.65 -10.32
C MET A 309 -1.81 -4.47 -9.55
N GLY A 310 -2.23 -5.28 -8.58
CA GLY A 310 -1.31 -6.08 -7.76
C GLY A 310 -0.81 -5.39 -6.50
N SER A 311 -1.40 -4.27 -6.08
CA SER A 311 -1.08 -3.60 -4.81
C SER A 311 -2.33 -3.17 -4.05
N ARG A 312 -2.32 -3.32 -2.72
CA ARG A 312 -3.42 -2.86 -1.85
C ARG A 312 -3.25 -1.42 -1.38
N ARG A 313 -2.02 -0.98 -1.16
CA ARG A 313 -1.73 0.27 -0.42
C ARG A 313 -0.79 1.22 -1.15
N THR A 314 -0.23 0.80 -2.27
CA THR A 314 0.76 1.58 -3.00
C THR A 314 0.07 2.23 -4.19
N PHE A 315 0.09 3.55 -4.22
CA PHE A 315 -0.26 4.31 -5.40
C PHE A 315 0.98 4.46 -6.27
N VAL A 316 0.78 4.62 -7.58
CA VAL A 316 1.89 4.66 -8.54
C VAL A 316 1.59 5.68 -9.61
N ALA A 317 2.42 6.70 -9.68
CA ALA A 317 2.62 7.52 -10.86
C ALA A 317 3.72 6.94 -11.76
N ARG A 318 3.52 7.03 -13.07
CA ARG A 318 4.44 6.61 -14.12
C ARG A 318 4.73 7.78 -15.06
N PRO A 319 5.70 8.64 -14.71
CA PRO A 319 6.03 9.82 -15.51
C PRO A 319 6.37 9.51 -16.99
N TRP A 320 6.97 8.34 -17.26
CA TRP A 320 7.35 7.94 -18.61
C TRP A 320 6.17 7.54 -19.52
N THR A 321 5.11 6.94 -18.96
CA THR A 321 3.86 6.62 -19.69
C THR A 321 2.80 7.71 -19.58
N HIS A 322 2.99 8.71 -18.70
CA HIS A 322 2.02 9.77 -18.42
C HIS A 322 0.72 9.26 -17.75
N GLN A 323 0.88 8.28 -16.85
CA GLN A 323 -0.23 7.58 -16.20
C GLN A 323 -0.08 7.60 -14.68
N MET A 324 -1.19 7.63 -13.93
CA MET A 324 -1.17 7.41 -12.48
C MET A 324 -2.33 6.51 -12.01
N HIS A 325 -2.10 5.83 -10.89
CA HIS A 325 -2.95 4.78 -10.34
C HIS A 325 -3.21 5.04 -8.85
N LEU A 326 -4.44 5.39 -8.51
CA LEU A 326 -4.80 5.86 -7.17
C LEU A 326 -6.21 5.45 -6.75
N ARG A 327 -6.54 5.74 -5.49
CA ARG A 327 -7.93 5.79 -5.02
C ARG A 327 -8.24 7.23 -4.67
N TRP A 328 -9.41 7.69 -5.07
CA TRP A 328 -9.90 9.03 -4.77
C TRP A 328 -11.09 8.88 -3.83
N GLU A 329 -11.04 9.55 -2.68
CA GLU A 329 -12.12 9.47 -1.68
C GLU A 329 -13.09 10.65 -1.80
N GLU A 330 -12.56 11.87 -1.91
CA GLU A 330 -13.35 13.11 -1.96
C GLU A 330 -12.58 14.25 -2.62
N ILE A 331 -13.28 15.34 -2.93
CA ILE A 331 -12.66 16.54 -3.50
C ILE A 331 -11.66 17.15 -2.50
N GLY A 332 -10.46 17.46 -2.98
CA GLY A 332 -9.37 17.94 -2.13
C GLY A 332 -8.50 16.83 -1.55
N ASP A 333 -8.68 15.57 -1.97
CA ASP A 333 -7.81 14.46 -1.58
C ASP A 333 -6.36 14.72 -2.00
N SER A 334 -5.47 14.80 -1.00
CA SER A 334 -4.02 14.98 -1.16
C SER A 334 -3.35 13.92 -2.04
N VAL A 335 -3.88 12.69 -2.07
CA VAL A 335 -3.31 11.60 -2.88
C VAL A 335 -3.33 11.97 -4.36
N LEU A 336 -4.36 12.67 -4.82
CA LEU A 336 -4.46 13.11 -6.21
C LEU A 336 -3.32 14.06 -6.57
N ALA A 337 -3.08 15.08 -5.74
CA ALA A 337 -2.04 16.08 -5.99
C ALA A 337 -0.64 15.48 -5.85
N HIS A 338 -0.40 14.63 -4.83
CA HIS A 338 0.87 13.93 -4.63
C HIS A 338 1.25 13.08 -5.85
N GLU A 339 0.35 12.19 -6.30
CA GLU A 339 0.64 11.32 -7.45
C GLU A 339 0.74 12.12 -8.76
N MET A 340 -0.07 13.17 -8.92
CA MET A 340 0.00 14.04 -10.10
C MET A 340 1.31 14.84 -10.14
N ALA A 341 1.86 15.25 -8.99
CA ALA A 341 3.13 15.97 -8.91
C ALA A 341 4.27 15.18 -9.54
N HIS A 342 4.29 13.85 -9.41
CA HIS A 342 5.27 13.02 -10.11
C HIS A 342 5.17 13.15 -11.63
N LEU A 343 3.97 13.28 -12.22
CA LEU A 343 3.81 13.49 -13.66
C LEU A 343 4.35 14.87 -14.10
N PHE A 344 4.20 15.89 -13.25
CA PHE A 344 4.76 17.23 -13.49
C PHE A 344 6.29 17.28 -13.42
N THR A 345 6.95 16.28 -12.82
CA THR A 345 8.42 16.20 -12.84
C THR A 345 8.97 15.70 -14.18
N ALA A 346 8.15 15.03 -15.00
CA ALA A 346 8.57 14.39 -16.23
C ALA A 346 9.29 15.30 -17.24
N PRO A 347 8.88 16.57 -17.46
CA PRO A 347 9.50 17.47 -18.43
C PRO A 347 10.98 17.77 -18.16
N PHE A 348 11.38 17.87 -16.90
CA PHE A 348 12.75 18.23 -16.52
C PHE A 348 13.60 17.06 -16.00
N ALA A 349 12.99 15.89 -15.78
CA ALA A 349 13.66 14.69 -15.31
C ALA A 349 14.43 13.92 -16.42
N PRO A 350 15.53 13.22 -16.07
CA PRO A 350 16.36 12.50 -17.02
C PRO A 350 15.64 11.28 -17.63
N TRP A 351 15.97 10.99 -18.90
CA TRP A 351 15.58 9.75 -19.59
C TRP A 351 16.35 8.55 -18.99
N PRO A 352 15.81 7.31 -18.96
CA PRO A 352 14.55 6.84 -19.56
C PRO A 352 13.30 6.99 -18.69
N PHE A 353 13.44 6.87 -17.38
CA PHE A 353 12.30 6.73 -16.49
C PHE A 353 11.68 8.07 -16.08
N ARG A 354 12.28 9.22 -16.43
CA ARG A 354 11.75 10.54 -16.07
C ARG A 354 11.57 10.68 -14.55
N LEU A 355 12.58 10.22 -13.81
CA LEU A 355 12.68 10.28 -12.34
C LEU A 355 14.05 10.84 -11.96
N ALA A 356 14.19 11.42 -10.77
CA ALA A 356 15.49 11.84 -10.26
C ALA A 356 16.43 10.63 -10.12
N VAL A 357 17.67 10.77 -10.58
CA VAL A 357 18.69 9.72 -10.54
C VAL A 357 19.96 10.27 -9.90
N LYS A 358 20.51 9.52 -8.96
CA LYS A 358 21.82 9.78 -8.36
C LYS A 358 22.91 9.02 -9.12
N ASN A 359 23.98 9.74 -9.48
CA ASN A 359 25.14 9.20 -10.20
C ASN A 359 24.80 8.43 -11.50
N GLY A 360 23.66 8.76 -12.14
CA GLY A 360 23.22 8.15 -13.40
C GLY A 360 22.74 6.69 -13.32
N ILE A 361 22.70 6.05 -12.13
CA ILE A 361 22.41 4.60 -12.00
C ILE A 361 21.27 4.30 -11.01
N GLY A 362 21.10 5.08 -9.92
CA GLY A 362 20.12 4.78 -8.87
C GLY A 362 19.04 5.85 -8.74
N VAL A 363 17.76 5.47 -8.68
CA VAL A 363 16.65 6.42 -8.43
C VAL A 363 16.85 7.07 -7.06
N ASP A 364 16.80 8.40 -7.02
CA ASP A 364 16.83 9.15 -5.76
C ASP A 364 15.41 9.27 -5.21
N THR A 365 14.99 8.27 -4.42
CA THR A 365 13.65 8.23 -3.83
C THR A 365 13.39 9.42 -2.92
N GLY A 366 14.41 9.95 -2.24
CA GLY A 366 14.28 11.13 -1.39
C GLY A 366 13.87 12.37 -2.17
N LEU A 367 14.46 12.60 -3.35
CA LEU A 367 14.07 13.68 -4.25
C LEU A 367 12.71 13.43 -4.91
N VAL A 368 12.47 12.20 -5.39
CA VAL A 368 11.20 11.82 -6.06
C VAL A 368 10.01 12.04 -5.13
N GLU A 369 10.07 11.55 -3.90
CA GLU A 369 8.97 11.67 -2.94
C GLU A 369 8.96 13.03 -2.25
N GLY A 370 10.13 13.61 -1.98
CA GLY A 370 10.24 14.93 -1.37
C GLY A 370 9.57 16.02 -2.21
N ILE A 371 9.75 16.02 -3.53
CA ILE A 371 9.10 17.03 -4.38
C ILE A 371 7.59 16.85 -4.48
N ALA A 372 7.10 15.61 -4.45
CA ALA A 372 5.66 15.35 -4.47
C ALA A 372 4.98 15.86 -3.19
N VAL A 373 5.57 15.59 -2.01
CA VAL A 373 5.09 16.14 -0.73
C VAL A 373 5.20 17.67 -0.72
N ALA A 374 6.28 18.23 -1.26
CA ALA A 374 6.47 19.68 -1.33
C ALA A 374 5.43 20.36 -2.23
N ALA A 375 5.02 19.73 -3.33
CA ALA A 375 4.05 20.28 -4.28
C ALA A 375 2.59 20.09 -3.83
N ASP A 376 2.24 18.93 -3.25
CA ASP A 376 0.91 18.67 -2.67
C ASP A 376 0.64 19.54 -1.44
N TRP A 377 1.61 19.58 -0.52
CA TRP A 377 1.55 20.33 0.74
C TRP A 377 0.22 20.20 1.50
N PRO A 378 -0.15 18.97 1.90
CA PRO A 378 -1.51 18.68 2.34
C PRO A 378 -1.86 19.42 3.64
N PRO A 379 -3.11 19.92 3.77
CA PRO A 379 -3.59 20.47 5.03
C PRO A 379 -3.60 19.41 6.13
N ASP A 380 -2.81 19.63 7.18
CA ASP A 380 -2.68 18.68 8.29
C ASP A 380 -2.51 19.44 9.62
N GLU A 381 -2.73 18.74 10.74
CA GLU A 381 -2.48 19.26 12.08
C GLU A 381 -1.01 19.65 12.25
N LEU A 382 -0.12 18.86 11.65
CA LEU A 382 1.30 19.15 11.50
C LEU A 382 1.64 19.10 10.01
N ASP A 383 1.84 20.28 9.42
CA ASP A 383 2.48 20.35 8.11
C ASP A 383 3.90 19.77 8.16
N PRO A 384 4.51 19.41 7.01
CA PRO A 384 5.81 18.77 6.99
C PRO A 384 6.93 19.55 7.71
N HIS A 385 6.89 20.89 7.72
CA HIS A 385 7.87 21.68 8.46
C HIS A 385 7.67 21.55 9.98
N ARG A 386 6.45 21.76 10.49
CA ARG A 386 6.13 21.59 11.92
C ARG A 386 6.42 20.17 12.40
N ALA A 387 6.08 19.16 11.60
CA ALA A 387 6.37 17.76 11.91
C ALA A 387 7.88 17.47 11.96
N SER A 388 8.66 18.05 11.05
CA SER A 388 10.13 17.91 11.04
C SER A 388 10.76 18.59 12.26
N ALA A 389 10.32 19.80 12.61
CA ALA A 389 10.75 20.50 13.83
C ALA A 389 10.42 19.67 15.10
N ALA A 390 9.22 19.09 15.17
CA ALA A 390 8.83 18.23 16.29
C ALA A 390 9.70 16.97 16.39
N LEU A 391 10.02 16.34 15.26
CA LEU A 391 10.94 15.18 15.21
C LEU A 391 12.35 15.53 15.71
N ARG A 392 12.84 16.75 15.44
CA ARG A 392 14.12 17.25 15.95
C ARG A 392 14.08 17.42 17.47
N ILE A 393 13.07 18.10 18.01
CA ILE A 393 12.89 18.27 19.47
C ILE A 393 12.82 16.92 20.17
N LEU A 394 12.08 15.97 19.60
CA LEU A 394 11.96 14.60 20.10
C LEU A 394 13.23 13.76 19.95
N LYS A 395 14.28 14.27 19.28
CA LYS A 395 15.51 13.54 18.92
C LYS A 395 15.22 12.24 18.16
N LYS A 396 14.18 12.25 17.32
CA LYS A 396 13.69 11.12 16.51
C LYS A 396 13.82 11.38 15.01
N ALA A 397 14.35 12.55 14.62
CA ALA A 397 14.64 12.92 13.24
C ALA A 397 15.74 12.02 12.66
N PRO A 398 15.52 11.38 11.49
CA PRO A 398 16.58 10.68 10.77
C PRO A 398 17.61 11.68 10.24
N ASP A 399 18.82 11.20 10.00
CA ASP A 399 19.82 11.97 9.26
C ASP A 399 19.36 12.12 7.81
N ILE A 400 19.03 13.34 7.40
CA ILE A 400 18.49 13.64 6.08
C ILE A 400 19.49 13.32 4.95
N ARG A 401 20.79 13.33 5.23
CA ARG A 401 21.84 12.99 4.26
C ARG A 401 21.71 11.56 3.76
N LEU A 402 21.23 10.66 4.62
CA LEU A 402 20.99 9.26 4.27
C LEU A 402 19.74 9.10 3.39
N LEU A 403 18.78 10.02 3.46
CA LEU A 403 17.51 9.91 2.74
C LEU A 403 17.63 10.19 1.24
N PHE A 404 18.60 10.99 0.81
CA PHE A 404 18.91 11.26 -0.61
C PHE A 404 19.90 10.24 -1.22
N GLY A 405 19.93 9.02 -0.67
CA GLY A 405 20.76 7.91 -1.15
C GLY A 405 19.90 6.73 -1.60
N ALA A 406 20.39 5.95 -2.57
CA ALA A 406 19.65 4.84 -3.20
C ALA A 406 19.11 3.78 -2.22
N GLY A 407 19.72 3.62 -1.03
CA GLY A 407 19.27 2.67 0.00
C GLY A 407 18.77 3.30 1.30
N GLY A 408 19.14 4.55 1.60
CA GLY A 408 18.90 5.11 2.93
C GLY A 408 17.44 5.53 3.15
N PHE A 409 16.73 5.98 2.11
CA PHE A 409 15.27 6.21 2.18
C PHE A 409 14.51 4.94 2.62
N TRP A 410 14.90 3.78 2.08
CA TRP A 410 14.28 2.47 2.35
C TRP A 410 14.64 1.90 3.73
N SER A 411 15.71 2.40 4.34
CA SER A 411 16.17 1.97 5.67
C SER A 411 15.41 2.64 6.84
N GLN A 412 14.62 3.68 6.56
CA GLN A 412 13.93 4.48 7.58
C GLN A 412 12.41 4.19 7.58
N PRO A 413 11.70 4.42 8.70
CA PRO A 413 10.24 4.37 8.71
C PRO A 413 9.65 5.35 7.68
N SER A 414 8.84 4.86 6.75
CA SER A 414 8.35 5.63 5.60
C SER A 414 7.79 7.00 6.00
N GLY A 415 6.88 7.07 6.98
CA GLY A 415 6.32 8.34 7.42
C GLY A 415 7.36 9.41 7.78
N LYS A 416 8.47 9.05 8.44
CA LYS A 416 9.54 10.00 8.78
C LYS A 416 10.31 10.46 7.53
N ALA A 417 10.62 9.52 6.63
CA ALA A 417 11.37 9.81 5.42
C ALA A 417 10.62 10.84 4.54
N TYR A 418 9.34 10.58 4.24
CA TYR A 418 8.48 11.47 3.44
C TYR A 418 8.35 12.86 4.08
N THR A 419 8.12 12.94 5.40
CA THR A 419 7.98 14.23 6.09
C THR A 419 9.28 15.05 6.01
N MET A 420 10.43 14.43 6.30
CA MET A 420 11.71 15.15 6.33
C MET A 420 12.15 15.58 4.93
N THR A 421 12.04 14.70 3.92
CA THR A 421 12.40 15.05 2.55
C THR A 421 11.42 16.07 1.96
N GLY A 422 10.12 15.94 2.23
CA GLY A 422 9.11 16.92 1.81
C GLY A 422 9.36 18.31 2.39
N SER A 423 9.65 18.39 3.69
CA SER A 423 10.02 19.63 4.37
C SER A 423 11.28 20.26 3.78
N PHE A 424 12.36 19.49 3.60
CA PHE A 424 13.60 20.02 3.05
C PHE A 424 13.45 20.48 1.59
N VAL A 425 12.79 19.68 0.75
CA VAL A 425 12.55 20.03 -0.65
C VAL A 425 11.66 21.26 -0.76
N ARG A 426 10.60 21.37 0.06
CA ARG A 426 9.76 22.57 0.08
C ARG A 426 10.57 23.81 0.44
N TRP A 427 11.40 23.73 1.49
CA TRP A 427 12.29 24.82 1.88
C TRP A 427 13.26 25.22 0.76
N LEU A 428 13.83 24.24 0.04
CA LEU A 428 14.70 24.54 -1.11
C LEU A 428 13.95 25.28 -2.22
N VAL A 429 12.72 24.88 -2.54
CA VAL A 429 11.90 25.53 -3.56
C VAL A 429 11.51 26.94 -3.12
N ASP A 430 11.11 27.12 -1.87
CA ASP A 430 10.65 28.41 -1.34
C ASP A 430 11.81 29.42 -1.21
N GLU A 431 12.99 29.00 -0.76
CA GLU A 431 14.15 29.89 -0.56
C GLU A 431 14.97 30.15 -1.84
N TYR A 432 15.11 29.14 -2.70
CA TYR A 432 16.03 29.21 -3.86
C TYR A 432 15.32 29.17 -5.21
N GLY A 433 14.00 28.93 -5.24
CA GLY A 433 13.17 28.87 -6.43
C GLY A 433 13.17 27.51 -7.14
N ILE A 434 12.07 27.23 -7.85
CA ILE A 434 11.83 25.95 -8.53
C ILE A 434 12.88 25.63 -9.61
N GLU A 435 13.45 26.63 -10.30
CA GLU A 435 14.42 26.39 -11.38
C GLU A 435 15.73 25.75 -10.89
N LYS A 436 16.24 26.18 -9.74
CA LYS A 436 17.40 25.53 -9.11
C LYS A 436 17.06 24.11 -8.67
N PHE A 437 15.84 23.91 -8.15
CA PHE A 437 15.38 22.57 -7.82
C PHE A 437 15.27 21.66 -9.06
N LYS A 438 14.75 22.14 -10.20
CA LYS A 438 14.71 21.38 -11.45
C LYS A 438 16.11 20.95 -11.89
N LYS A 439 17.12 21.81 -11.72
CA LYS A 439 18.53 21.48 -11.97
C LYS A 439 19.02 20.37 -11.04
N LEU A 440 18.73 20.44 -9.74
CA LEU A 440 19.01 19.37 -8.77
C LEU A 440 18.31 18.07 -9.20
N TYR A 441 17.01 18.10 -9.48
CA TYR A 441 16.23 16.91 -9.84
C TYR A 441 16.79 16.21 -11.09
N ARG A 442 17.31 16.98 -12.04
CA ARG A 442 17.91 16.46 -13.28
C ARG A 442 19.27 15.81 -13.06
N THR A 443 20.10 16.38 -12.20
CA THR A 443 21.53 16.02 -12.05
C THR A 443 21.79 15.11 -10.86
N GLY A 444 20.96 15.19 -9.81
CA GLY A 444 21.23 14.60 -8.50
C GLY A 444 22.33 15.31 -7.71
N ASP A 445 22.79 16.48 -8.16
CA ASP A 445 23.90 17.22 -7.59
C ASP A 445 23.42 18.52 -6.91
N MET A 446 23.44 18.53 -5.58
CA MET A 446 23.01 19.68 -4.78
C MET A 446 24.01 20.83 -4.85
N GLU A 447 25.31 20.54 -4.91
CA GLU A 447 26.34 21.57 -4.91
C GLU A 447 26.33 22.32 -6.24
N ASP A 448 26.22 21.60 -7.35
CA ASP A 448 26.08 22.20 -8.68
C ASP A 448 24.75 22.98 -8.80
N ALA A 449 23.66 22.50 -8.22
CA ALA A 449 22.37 23.16 -8.31
C ALA A 449 22.29 24.47 -7.51
N PHE A 450 22.82 24.49 -6.28
CA PHE A 450 22.67 25.62 -5.35
C PHE A 450 23.93 26.46 -5.18
N GLY A 451 25.09 25.99 -5.63
CA GLY A 451 26.38 26.68 -5.52
C GLY A 451 26.96 26.68 -4.10
N VAL A 452 26.43 25.83 -3.22
CA VAL A 452 26.86 25.69 -1.82
C VAL A 452 26.92 24.22 -1.44
N ASP A 453 27.82 23.90 -0.54
CA ASP A 453 27.98 22.56 0.01
C ASP A 453 26.68 22.07 0.68
N VAL A 454 26.38 20.78 0.53
CA VAL A 454 25.13 20.16 1.03
C VAL A 454 24.98 20.27 2.55
N TYR A 455 26.07 20.24 3.31
CA TYR A 455 26.03 20.40 4.76
C TYR A 455 25.58 21.80 5.15
N ILE A 456 25.99 22.82 4.40
CA ILE A 456 25.55 24.21 4.61
C ILE A 456 24.05 24.35 4.34
N LEU A 457 23.52 23.69 3.29
CA LEU A 457 22.08 23.71 3.00
C LEU A 457 21.28 23.06 4.13
N ILE A 458 21.74 21.91 4.62
CA ILE A 458 21.08 21.18 5.70
C ILE A 458 21.12 22.01 6.98
N GLU A 459 22.27 22.60 7.34
CA GLU A 459 22.38 23.44 8.54
C GLU A 459 21.44 24.66 8.50
N LYS A 460 21.32 25.31 7.34
CA LYS A 460 20.38 26.42 7.14
C LYS A 460 18.93 25.97 7.29
N TRP A 461 18.57 24.84 6.70
CA TRP A 461 17.22 24.28 6.84
C TRP A 461 16.92 23.89 8.28
N GLU A 462 17.87 23.26 8.97
CA GLU A 462 17.73 22.91 10.38
C GLU A 462 17.55 24.16 11.24
N SER A 463 18.33 25.21 10.98
CA SER A 463 18.19 26.51 11.65
C SER A 463 16.81 27.13 11.40
N PHE A 464 16.28 27.02 10.17
CA PHE A 464 14.92 27.41 9.84
C PHE A 464 13.88 26.62 10.66
N LEU A 465 14.02 25.30 10.75
CA LEU A 465 13.12 24.47 11.56
C LEU A 465 13.15 24.85 13.04
N ASP A 466 14.32 25.21 13.55
CA ASP A 466 14.51 25.59 14.95
C ASP A 466 13.84 26.95 15.28
N THR A 467 13.42 27.73 14.27
CA THR A 467 12.60 28.94 14.45
C THR A 467 11.09 28.65 14.59
N ILE A 468 10.64 27.44 14.27
CA ILE A 468 9.22 27.09 14.26
C ILE A 468 8.75 26.86 15.69
N VAL A 469 7.83 27.71 16.15
CA VAL A 469 7.20 27.57 17.48
C VAL A 469 6.16 26.44 17.45
N LEU A 470 6.37 25.46 18.32
CA LEU A 470 5.50 24.29 18.51
C LEU A 470 4.88 24.30 19.90
N GLU A 471 3.61 23.92 19.97
CA GLU A 471 2.90 23.72 21.24
C GLU A 471 3.17 22.30 21.78
N ASP A 472 2.94 22.08 23.09
CA ASP A 472 3.03 20.74 23.68
C ASP A 472 2.15 19.71 22.96
N ARG A 473 1.02 20.19 22.43
CA ARG A 473 0.09 19.40 21.62
C ARG A 473 0.76 18.88 20.35
N ASP A 474 1.53 19.71 19.65
CA ASP A 474 2.20 19.37 18.40
C ASP A 474 3.24 18.27 18.63
N ILE A 475 4.03 18.42 19.69
CA ILE A 475 5.04 17.44 20.10
C ILE A 475 4.37 16.09 20.41
N ALA A 476 3.24 16.10 21.13
CA ALA A 476 2.48 14.89 21.44
C ALA A 476 1.87 14.22 20.19
N ILE A 477 1.35 14.99 19.23
CA ILE A 477 0.86 14.47 17.94
C ILE A 477 2.00 13.84 17.15
N ALA A 478 3.16 14.50 17.07
CA ALA A 478 4.34 14.00 16.37
C ALA A 478 4.87 12.71 17.02
N GLU A 479 5.00 12.69 18.34
CA GLU A 479 5.44 11.51 19.08
C GLU A 479 4.52 10.31 18.80
N HIS A 480 3.20 10.54 18.78
CA HIS A 480 2.26 9.51 18.39
C HIS A 480 2.53 9.02 16.96
N ARG A 481 2.52 9.95 16.00
CA ARG A 481 2.55 9.67 14.56
C ARG A 481 3.80 8.88 14.17
N TYR A 482 4.95 9.22 14.74
CA TYR A 482 6.26 8.69 14.33
C TYR A 482 6.88 7.65 15.29
N SER A 483 6.09 7.07 16.20
CA SER A 483 6.53 6.01 17.14
C SER A 483 6.61 4.60 16.55
N ARG A 484 6.23 4.39 15.27
CA ARG A 484 6.17 3.06 14.65
C ARG A 484 7.55 2.53 14.26
N ARG A 485 7.77 1.23 14.51
CA ARG A 485 8.94 0.44 14.08
C ARG A 485 8.86 0.04 12.60
N THR A 486 10.00 -0.20 11.95
CA THR A 486 10.08 -0.64 10.54
C THR A 486 9.62 -2.10 10.40
N ILE A 487 9.34 -2.55 9.17
CA ILE A 487 8.99 -3.96 8.90
C ILE A 487 10.13 -4.92 9.27
N PHE A 488 11.38 -4.48 9.09
CA PHE A 488 12.59 -5.26 9.35
C PHE A 488 12.84 -5.53 10.85
N GLU A 489 12.17 -4.77 11.71
CA GLU A 489 12.27 -4.89 13.18
C GLU A 489 11.16 -5.77 13.79
N LYS A 490 10.25 -6.32 12.97
CA LYS A 490 9.08 -7.09 13.43
C LYS A 490 9.32 -8.59 13.25
N VAL A 491 9.19 -9.36 14.33
CA VAL A 491 9.15 -10.82 14.28
C VAL A 491 7.86 -11.26 13.58
N CYS A 492 7.96 -12.14 12.58
CA CYS A 492 6.81 -12.67 11.84
C CYS A 492 5.89 -11.61 11.21
N ALA A 493 6.48 -10.52 10.69
CA ALA A 493 5.77 -9.37 10.16
C ALA A 493 4.59 -9.75 9.24
N ARG A 494 4.79 -10.74 8.37
CA ARG A 494 3.83 -11.08 7.33
C ARG A 494 2.62 -11.88 7.79
N SER A 495 2.87 -13.03 8.41
CA SER A 495 1.81 -13.91 8.90
C SER A 495 0.95 -13.19 9.95
N LEU A 496 1.58 -12.41 10.83
CA LEU A 496 0.89 -11.70 11.88
C LEU A 496 0.06 -10.53 11.33
N ALA A 497 0.54 -9.86 10.27
CA ALA A 497 -0.25 -8.86 9.56
C ALA A 497 -1.51 -9.47 8.93
N GLU A 498 -1.39 -10.68 8.36
CA GLU A 498 -2.52 -11.41 7.78
C GLU A 498 -3.49 -11.91 8.85
N THR A 499 -3.01 -12.52 9.94
CA THR A 499 -3.84 -12.89 11.11
C THR A 499 -4.62 -11.68 11.63
N LYS A 500 -3.95 -10.53 11.82
CA LYS A 500 -4.61 -9.27 12.24
C LYS A 500 -5.57 -8.74 11.16
N ARG A 501 -5.36 -9.02 9.87
CA ARG A 501 -6.30 -8.66 8.79
C ARG A 501 -7.57 -9.50 8.87
N ILE A 502 -7.44 -10.82 8.97
CA ILE A 502 -8.56 -11.75 9.11
C ILE A 502 -9.33 -11.46 10.42
N ALA A 503 -8.62 -11.16 11.51
CA ALA A 503 -9.25 -10.78 12.78
C ALA A 503 -10.10 -9.51 12.66
N ARG A 504 -9.62 -8.50 11.92
CA ARG A 504 -10.40 -7.28 11.62
C ARG A 504 -11.62 -7.58 10.75
N GLN A 505 -11.48 -8.46 9.77
CA GLN A 505 -12.59 -8.89 8.93
C GLN A 505 -13.64 -9.64 9.76
N ALA A 506 -13.23 -10.62 10.56
CA ALA A 506 -14.11 -11.34 11.49
C ALA A 506 -14.84 -10.39 12.46
N TYR A 507 -14.13 -9.41 13.03
CA TYR A 507 -14.74 -8.39 13.88
C TYR A 507 -15.78 -7.53 13.15
N ARG A 508 -15.52 -7.14 11.89
CA ARG A 508 -16.47 -6.38 11.06
C ARG A 508 -17.70 -7.22 10.70
N SER A 509 -17.50 -8.50 10.42
CA SER A 509 -18.55 -9.49 10.17
C SER A 509 -19.23 -10.00 11.45
N GLN A 510 -18.96 -9.37 12.61
CA GLN A 510 -19.53 -9.72 13.92
C GLN A 510 -19.22 -11.14 14.41
N SER A 511 -18.26 -11.84 13.79
CA SER A 511 -17.73 -13.12 14.24
C SER A 511 -16.73 -12.91 15.38
N TYR A 512 -17.22 -12.44 16.53
CA TYR A 512 -16.39 -11.96 17.64
C TYR A 512 -15.52 -13.03 18.28
N ASP A 513 -15.98 -14.29 18.33
CA ASP A 513 -15.17 -15.39 18.88
C ASP A 513 -13.97 -15.69 17.99
N VAL A 514 -14.17 -15.74 16.67
CA VAL A 514 -13.09 -15.90 15.70
C VAL A 514 -12.10 -14.73 15.80
N ALA A 515 -12.61 -13.50 15.89
CA ALA A 515 -11.77 -12.32 16.05
C ALA A 515 -10.96 -12.37 17.36
N MET A 516 -11.58 -12.80 18.46
CA MET A 516 -10.92 -12.94 19.77
C MET A 516 -9.76 -13.93 19.67
N THR A 517 -10.02 -15.14 19.18
CA THR A 517 -8.99 -16.19 19.02
C THR A 517 -7.81 -15.69 18.20
N LEU A 518 -8.06 -15.02 17.06
CA LEU A 518 -6.99 -14.52 16.19
C LEU A 518 -6.17 -13.39 16.85
N TYR A 519 -6.79 -12.52 17.65
CA TYR A 519 -6.05 -11.50 18.39
C TYR A 519 -5.31 -12.05 19.62
N GLU A 520 -5.82 -13.11 20.25
CA GLU A 520 -5.12 -13.82 21.31
C GLU A 520 -3.88 -14.53 20.77
N GLN A 521 -4.00 -15.23 19.63
CA GLN A 521 -2.84 -15.77 18.90
C GLN A 521 -1.82 -14.67 18.54
N ALA A 522 -2.29 -13.48 18.17
CA ALA A 522 -1.41 -12.35 17.90
C ALA A 522 -0.70 -11.82 19.16
N LEU A 523 -1.36 -11.88 20.32
CA LEU A 523 -0.81 -11.47 21.62
C LEU A 523 0.12 -12.53 22.22
N GLU A 524 -0.06 -13.81 21.92
CA GLU A 524 0.92 -14.84 22.31
C GLU A 524 2.29 -14.56 21.69
N LYS A 525 2.31 -14.10 20.43
CA LYS A 525 3.52 -13.75 19.69
C LYS A 525 4.06 -12.35 20.03
N GLU A 526 3.17 -11.37 20.18
CA GLU A 526 3.53 -10.02 20.58
C GLU A 526 2.71 -9.56 21.80
N PRO A 527 3.08 -9.96 23.03
CA PRO A 527 2.27 -9.73 24.24
C PRO A 527 2.00 -8.25 24.55
N ASN A 528 2.89 -7.37 24.13
CA ASN A 528 2.80 -5.94 24.37
C ASN A 528 2.36 -5.17 23.12
N ASN A 529 1.84 -5.83 22.06
CA ASN A 529 1.38 -5.13 20.86
C ASN A 529 0.16 -4.23 21.18
N PRO A 530 0.28 -2.89 21.16
CA PRO A 530 -0.81 -2.00 21.60
C PRO A 530 -2.08 -2.15 20.75
N ARG A 531 -1.93 -2.46 19.46
CA ARG A 531 -3.06 -2.63 18.53
C ARG A 531 -3.86 -3.89 18.84
N SER A 532 -3.18 -5.00 19.13
CA SER A 532 -3.84 -6.25 19.50
C SER A 532 -4.51 -6.13 20.88
N LEU A 533 -3.83 -5.50 21.86
CA LEU A 533 -4.41 -5.21 23.18
C LEU A 533 -5.70 -4.39 23.05
N TYR A 534 -5.67 -3.33 22.24
CA TYR A 534 -6.82 -2.44 21.98
C TYR A 534 -7.95 -3.14 21.21
N ALA A 535 -7.61 -4.04 20.28
CA ALA A 535 -8.62 -4.79 19.56
C ALA A 535 -9.36 -5.78 20.47
N LYS A 536 -8.63 -6.42 21.41
CA LYS A 536 -9.23 -7.32 22.40
C LYS A 536 -10.22 -6.62 23.32
N SER A 537 -9.91 -5.41 23.82
CA SER A 537 -10.90 -4.62 24.59
C SER A 537 -12.14 -4.29 23.76
N ARG A 538 -11.97 -3.88 22.49
CA ARG A 538 -13.11 -3.64 21.57
C ARG A 538 -13.99 -4.86 21.39
N ILE A 539 -13.41 -6.06 21.33
CA ILE A 539 -14.17 -7.31 21.20
C ILE A 539 -14.93 -7.62 22.50
N LEU A 540 -14.31 -7.45 23.67
CA LEU A 540 -14.98 -7.63 24.96
C LEU A 540 -16.17 -6.69 25.10
N MET A 541 -16.01 -5.42 24.74
CA MET A 541 -17.10 -4.44 24.68
C MET A 541 -18.19 -4.84 23.67
N ALA A 542 -17.81 -5.37 22.50
CA ALA A 542 -18.76 -5.84 21.48
C ALA A 542 -19.63 -7.00 21.94
N LYS A 543 -19.07 -7.86 22.81
CA LYS A 543 -19.77 -8.98 23.45
C LYS A 543 -20.48 -8.55 24.74
N GLU A 544 -20.58 -7.24 24.98
CA GLU A 544 -21.19 -6.63 26.17
C GLU A 544 -20.57 -7.12 27.50
N ASN A 545 -19.33 -7.61 27.45
CA ASN A 545 -18.61 -8.06 28.63
C ASN A 545 -17.87 -6.89 29.28
N TRP A 546 -18.64 -5.93 29.78
CA TRP A 546 -18.13 -4.63 30.25
C TRP A 546 -17.14 -4.73 31.40
N PHE A 547 -17.32 -5.69 32.32
CA PHE A 547 -16.44 -5.89 33.47
C PHE A 547 -15.07 -6.43 33.03
N LYS A 548 -15.05 -7.49 32.20
CA LYS A 548 -13.79 -8.00 31.64
C LYS A 548 -13.10 -7.00 30.73
N ALA A 549 -13.88 -6.18 29.99
CA ALA A 549 -13.33 -5.11 29.18
C ALA A 549 -12.59 -4.08 30.04
N GLU A 550 -13.21 -3.62 31.14
CA GLU A 550 -12.58 -2.68 32.09
C GLU A 550 -11.32 -3.28 32.73
N GLU A 551 -11.37 -4.52 33.21
CA GLU A 551 -10.21 -5.22 33.77
C GLU A 551 -9.07 -5.32 32.75
N TRP A 552 -9.37 -5.70 31.51
CA TRP A 552 -8.40 -5.82 30.43
C TRP A 552 -7.80 -4.46 30.03
N ILE A 553 -8.60 -3.40 30.04
CA ILE A 553 -8.13 -2.02 29.80
C ILE A 553 -7.18 -1.61 30.92
N GLY A 554 -7.52 -1.88 32.19
CA GLY A 554 -6.66 -1.63 33.35
C GLY A 554 -5.32 -2.36 33.25
N TYR A 555 -5.34 -3.66 32.91
CA TYR A 555 -4.14 -4.44 32.63
C TYR A 555 -3.31 -3.85 31.47
N SER A 556 -3.96 -3.47 30.38
CA SER A 556 -3.29 -2.93 29.19
C SER A 556 -2.62 -1.59 29.48
N LEU A 557 -3.24 -0.73 30.29
CA LEU A 557 -2.69 0.58 30.68
C LEU A 557 -1.42 0.49 31.54
N GLN A 558 -1.13 -0.68 32.15
CA GLN A 558 0.12 -0.93 32.88
C GLN A 558 1.29 -1.29 31.94
N LYS A 559 1.02 -1.54 30.65
CA LYS A 559 2.05 -1.84 29.66
C LYS A 559 2.70 -0.57 29.12
N ASP A 560 3.85 -0.74 28.47
CA ASP A 560 4.50 0.34 27.74
C ASP A 560 3.69 0.68 26.47
N LEU A 561 2.73 1.56 26.66
CA LEU A 561 1.85 2.06 25.60
C LEU A 561 2.26 3.49 25.22
N GLY A 562 2.37 3.73 23.91
CA GLY A 562 2.43 5.09 23.38
C GLY A 562 1.20 5.91 23.77
N VAL A 563 1.37 7.23 23.84
CA VAL A 563 0.37 8.22 24.30
C VAL A 563 -1.01 7.99 23.69
N THR A 564 -1.10 7.71 22.40
CA THR A 564 -2.41 7.52 21.76
C THR A 564 -3.09 6.22 22.11
N TYR A 565 -2.36 5.14 22.31
CA TYR A 565 -3.01 3.92 22.79
C TYR A 565 -3.52 4.11 24.21
N LYS A 566 -2.78 4.84 25.06
CA LYS A 566 -3.29 5.27 26.38
C LYS A 566 -4.59 6.07 26.24
N ALA A 567 -4.62 7.08 25.38
CA ALA A 567 -5.81 7.89 25.15
C ALA A 567 -7.00 7.06 24.62
N LEU A 568 -6.76 6.17 23.65
CA LEU A 568 -7.79 5.27 23.10
C LEU A 568 -8.36 4.30 24.16
N PHE A 569 -7.51 3.79 25.07
CA PHE A 569 -7.97 2.96 26.18
C PHE A 569 -8.76 3.74 27.22
N ILE A 570 -8.33 4.97 27.54
CA ILE A 570 -9.05 5.86 28.46
C ILE A 570 -10.40 6.26 27.85
N GLU A 571 -10.48 6.48 26.53
CA GLU A 571 -11.74 6.73 25.83
C GLU A 571 -12.69 5.53 25.99
N GLN A 572 -12.22 4.31 25.76
CA GLN A 572 -13.03 3.11 25.97
C GLN A 572 -13.50 2.96 27.41
N LEU A 573 -12.67 3.35 28.39
CA LEU A 573 -13.07 3.34 29.79
C LEU A 573 -14.20 4.35 30.05
N GLY A 574 -14.12 5.53 29.43
CA GLY A 574 -15.22 6.50 29.42
C GLY A 574 -16.49 5.95 28.78
N ASP A 575 -16.37 5.26 27.64
CA ASP A 575 -17.50 4.60 26.95
C ASP A 575 -18.16 3.54 27.85
N ILE A 576 -17.36 2.75 28.59
CA ILE A 576 -17.86 1.75 29.56
C ILE A 576 -18.63 2.42 30.71
N TYR A 577 -18.07 3.47 31.31
CA TYR A 577 -18.75 4.21 32.38
C TYR A 577 -20.03 4.87 31.89
N TRP A 578 -20.02 5.44 30.68
CA TRP A 578 -21.22 6.01 30.08
C TRP A 578 -22.29 4.95 29.81
N HIS A 579 -21.87 3.77 29.35
CA HIS A 579 -22.76 2.63 29.15
C HIS A 579 -23.45 2.22 30.46
N ARG A 580 -22.73 2.21 31.59
CA ARG A 580 -23.27 1.88 32.92
C ARG A 580 -24.06 3.02 33.59
N GLY A 581 -24.14 4.20 32.96
CA GLY A 581 -24.83 5.37 33.53
C GLY A 581 -23.98 6.17 34.52
N GLU A 582 -22.68 5.89 34.62
CA GLU A 582 -21.73 6.58 35.50
C GLU A 582 -21.21 7.86 34.80
N ILE A 583 -22.11 8.82 34.58
CA ILE A 583 -21.89 10.01 33.72
C ILE A 583 -20.65 10.82 34.12
N GLU A 584 -20.48 11.13 35.40
CA GLU A 584 -19.34 11.94 35.85
C GLU A 584 -18.00 11.21 35.69
N LYS A 585 -17.97 9.89 35.90
CA LYS A 585 -16.76 9.11 35.63
C LYS A 585 -16.43 9.10 34.14
N ALA A 586 -17.44 8.95 33.28
CA ALA A 586 -17.25 9.05 31.82
C ALA A 586 -16.69 10.43 31.43
N ARG A 587 -17.27 11.51 31.97
CA ARG A 587 -16.83 12.90 31.76
C ARG A 587 -15.36 13.09 32.13
N ILE A 588 -14.95 12.58 33.30
CA ILE A 588 -13.56 12.64 33.77
C ILE A 588 -12.63 11.91 32.80
N GLN A 589 -12.97 10.70 32.34
CA GLN A 589 -12.12 9.96 31.40
C GLN A 589 -12.02 10.68 30.05
N TYR A 590 -13.12 11.20 29.49
CA TYR A 590 -13.05 11.93 28.22
C TYR A 590 -12.24 13.24 28.33
N LYS A 591 -12.38 13.99 29.44
CA LYS A 591 -11.54 15.18 29.68
C LYS A 591 -10.06 14.81 29.83
N LYS A 592 -9.76 13.68 30.47
CA LYS A 592 -8.40 13.13 30.51
C LYS A 592 -7.91 12.72 29.11
N CYS A 593 -8.78 12.24 28.22
CA CYS A 593 -8.39 11.99 26.84
C CYS A 593 -7.98 13.27 26.11
N LEU A 594 -8.71 14.37 26.34
CA LEU A 594 -8.44 15.67 25.71
C LEU A 594 -7.10 16.30 26.13
N SER A 595 -6.51 15.87 27.25
CA SER A 595 -5.17 16.32 27.65
C SER A 595 -4.04 15.62 26.89
N PHE A 596 -4.35 14.62 26.04
CA PHE A 596 -3.36 14.02 25.14
C PHE A 596 -3.36 14.73 23.77
N GLY A 597 -2.22 14.71 23.07
CA GLY A 597 -2.09 15.20 21.69
C GLY A 597 -2.88 14.33 20.69
N LEU A 598 -4.20 14.53 20.65
CA LEU A 598 -5.12 13.83 19.76
C LEU A 598 -5.31 14.59 18.44
N ARG A 599 -5.56 13.81 17.37
CA ARG A 599 -5.97 14.33 16.06
C ARG A 599 -7.34 15.00 16.14
N ASP A 600 -7.60 15.95 15.25
CA ASP A 600 -8.79 16.80 15.31
C ASP A 600 -10.09 15.98 15.25
N ALA A 601 -10.14 14.96 14.41
CA ALA A 601 -11.31 14.08 14.30
C ALA A 601 -11.63 13.32 15.60
N GLN A 602 -10.61 12.86 16.32
CA GLN A 602 -10.78 12.18 17.61
C GLN A 602 -11.20 13.18 18.69
N ARG A 603 -10.57 14.37 18.68
CA ARG A 603 -10.90 15.44 19.62
C ARG A 603 -12.34 15.93 19.45
N ARG A 604 -12.79 16.15 18.21
CA ARG A 604 -14.17 16.47 17.86
C ARG A 604 -15.15 15.42 18.38
N THR A 605 -14.82 14.14 18.20
CA THR A 605 -15.65 13.03 18.71
C THR A 605 -15.77 13.09 20.23
N LEU A 606 -14.66 13.31 20.94
CA LEU A 606 -14.66 13.41 22.40
C LEU A 606 -15.43 14.64 22.91
N LEU A 607 -15.28 15.79 22.26
CA LEU A 607 -16.05 17.00 22.59
C LEU A 607 -17.55 16.77 22.40
N ALA A 608 -17.94 16.15 21.29
CA ALA A 608 -19.33 15.77 21.03
C ALA A 608 -19.87 14.82 22.11
N LYS A 609 -19.09 13.78 22.49
CA LYS A 609 -19.46 12.87 23.58
C LYS A 609 -19.66 13.63 24.91
N ILE A 610 -18.71 14.50 25.29
CA ILE A 610 -18.78 15.27 26.55
C ILE A 610 -20.00 16.18 26.59
N GLN A 611 -20.33 16.84 25.49
CA GLN A 611 -21.46 17.76 25.38
C GLN A 611 -22.81 17.02 25.46
N SER A 612 -22.87 15.78 24.97
CA SER A 612 -24.12 15.01 24.88
C SER A 612 -24.29 13.94 25.96
N LEU A 613 -23.40 13.85 26.95
CA LEU A 613 -23.36 12.78 27.96
C LEU A 613 -24.70 12.49 28.64
N GLU A 614 -25.52 13.51 28.83
CA GLU A 614 -26.82 13.46 29.52
C GLU A 614 -28.00 13.25 28.55
N GLU A 615 -27.78 13.30 27.23
CA GLU A 615 -28.82 13.15 26.21
C GLU A 615 -29.04 11.65 25.88
N PRO A 616 -30.23 11.07 26.11
CA PRO A 616 -30.45 9.63 25.94
C PRO A 616 -30.21 9.11 24.51
N LYS A 617 -30.59 9.90 23.50
CA LYS A 617 -30.41 9.53 22.09
C LYS A 617 -28.94 9.55 21.66
N SER A 618 -28.12 10.38 22.30
CA SER A 618 -26.68 10.46 21.98
C SER A 618 -25.94 9.20 22.41
N LYS A 619 -26.32 8.62 23.56
CA LYS A 619 -25.77 7.36 24.05
C LYS A 619 -25.96 6.26 23.02
N ARG A 620 -27.17 6.15 22.45
CA ARG A 620 -27.49 5.21 21.37
C ARG A 620 -26.60 5.46 20.16
N PHE A 621 -26.40 6.71 19.74
CA PHE A 621 -25.57 7.04 18.58
C PHE A 621 -24.08 6.69 18.76
N PHE A 622 -23.48 7.04 19.91
CA PHE A 622 -22.05 6.90 20.12
C PHE A 622 -21.61 5.52 20.61
N LEU A 623 -22.44 4.84 21.42
CA LEU A 623 -22.04 3.58 22.07
C LEU A 623 -22.53 2.34 21.31
N ASP A 624 -23.72 2.41 20.71
CA ASP A 624 -24.25 1.25 19.98
C ASP A 624 -23.64 1.18 18.58
N ARG A 625 -23.63 -0.03 18.01
CA ARG A 625 -23.19 -0.23 16.64
C ARG A 625 -24.35 -0.10 15.68
N HIS A 626 -24.19 0.82 14.73
CA HIS A 626 -25.15 1.03 13.66
C HIS A 626 -24.47 0.87 12.31
N ASN A 627 -25.21 0.41 11.32
CA ASN A 627 -24.83 0.68 9.95
C ASN A 627 -25.05 2.18 9.66
N ARG A 628 -24.51 2.67 8.55
CA ARG A 628 -24.55 4.09 8.21
C ARG A 628 -25.98 4.64 8.12
N ILE A 629 -26.90 3.90 7.50
CA ILE A 629 -28.31 4.30 7.33
C ILE A 629 -29.01 4.47 8.69
N VAL A 630 -28.84 3.49 9.58
CA VAL A 630 -29.41 3.54 10.93
C VAL A 630 -28.79 4.70 11.73
N SER A 631 -27.50 4.98 11.53
CA SER A 631 -26.83 6.13 12.16
C SER A 631 -27.47 7.45 11.74
N VAL A 632 -27.73 7.65 10.44
CA VAL A 632 -28.41 8.86 9.93
C VAL A 632 -29.81 8.98 10.51
N PHE A 633 -30.58 7.89 10.54
CA PHE A 633 -31.92 7.91 11.11
C PHE A 633 -31.93 8.30 12.61
N ILE A 634 -31.02 7.73 13.40
CA ILE A 634 -30.87 8.09 14.83
C ILE A 634 -30.52 9.57 14.98
N LEU A 635 -29.59 10.07 14.18
CA LEU A 635 -29.18 11.47 14.21
C LEU A 635 -30.32 12.41 13.82
N MET A 636 -31.06 12.12 12.76
CA MET A 636 -32.21 12.93 12.34
C MET A 636 -33.32 12.93 13.39
N SER A 637 -33.60 11.78 14.02
CA SER A 637 -34.55 11.70 15.14
C SER A 637 -34.07 12.47 16.37
N TRP A 638 -32.77 12.52 16.61
CA TRP A 638 -32.17 13.31 17.69
C TRP A 638 -32.20 14.82 17.38
N ALA A 639 -31.98 15.21 16.13
CA ALA A 639 -32.06 16.60 15.68
C ALA A 639 -33.47 17.22 15.84
N GLN A 640 -34.54 16.39 15.81
CA GLN A 640 -35.91 16.84 16.10
C GLN A 640 -36.08 17.40 17.52
N ASP A 641 -35.22 16.99 18.47
CA ASP A 641 -35.21 17.52 19.84
C ASP A 641 -34.53 18.91 19.92
N LYS A 642 -34.26 19.54 18.76
CA LYS A 642 -33.53 20.81 18.61
C LYS A 642 -32.11 20.77 19.16
N SER A 643 -31.50 19.59 19.26
CA SER A 643 -30.10 19.44 19.64
C SER A 643 -29.19 19.97 18.53
N LYS A 644 -28.44 21.03 18.83
CA LYS A 644 -27.47 21.62 17.87
C LYS A 644 -26.41 20.61 17.45
N LEU A 645 -25.95 19.79 18.40
CA LEU A 645 -24.96 18.75 18.14
C LEU A 645 -25.51 17.66 17.21
N ALA A 646 -26.75 17.22 17.43
CA ALA A 646 -27.41 16.27 16.55
C ALA A 646 -27.55 16.82 15.12
N SER A 647 -27.91 18.10 14.98
CA SER A 647 -27.97 18.77 13.67
C SER A 647 -26.60 18.80 13.00
N TYR A 648 -25.55 19.19 13.71
CA TYR A 648 -24.18 19.16 13.19
C TYR A 648 -23.77 17.76 12.70
N LEU A 649 -23.96 16.73 13.52
CA LEU A 649 -23.61 15.35 13.17
C LEU A 649 -24.47 14.82 12.02
N THR A 650 -25.73 15.22 11.93
CA THR A 650 -26.61 14.90 10.80
C THR A 650 -26.06 15.52 9.52
N GLY A 651 -25.73 16.81 9.55
CA GLY A 651 -25.09 17.50 8.44
C GLY A 651 -23.78 16.85 8.02
N LEU A 652 -22.97 16.41 8.99
CA LEU A 652 -21.73 15.67 8.76
C LEU A 652 -21.96 14.38 7.97
N GLN A 653 -22.97 13.59 8.36
CA GLN A 653 -23.29 12.35 7.68
C GLN A 653 -23.88 12.57 6.28
N LEU A 654 -24.78 13.55 6.12
CA LEU A 654 -25.38 13.85 4.82
C LEU A 654 -24.34 14.35 3.81
N TRP A 655 -23.42 15.20 4.23
CA TRP A 655 -22.32 15.64 3.36
C TRP A 655 -21.45 14.47 2.90
N SER A 656 -21.11 13.55 3.81
CA SER A 656 -20.33 12.37 3.44
C SER A 656 -21.07 11.41 2.49
N LEU A 657 -22.38 11.58 2.34
CA LEU A 657 -23.24 10.87 1.39
C LEU A 657 -23.47 11.68 0.10
N SER A 658 -22.80 12.82 -0.06
CA SER A 658 -23.01 13.77 -1.16
C SER A 658 -24.43 14.38 -1.21
N GLU A 659 -25.19 14.30 -0.10
CA GLU A 659 -26.50 14.95 0.07
C GLU A 659 -26.32 16.40 0.55
N LEU A 660 -25.83 17.25 -0.34
CA LEU A 660 -25.31 18.58 0.00
C LEU A 660 -26.37 19.55 0.51
N GLU A 661 -27.57 19.57 -0.08
CA GLU A 661 -28.65 20.46 0.37
C GLU A 661 -29.08 20.16 1.81
N GLY A 662 -29.27 18.87 2.12
CA GLY A 662 -29.56 18.41 3.47
C GLY A 662 -28.42 18.75 4.43
N ALA A 663 -27.17 18.53 4.01
CA ALA A 663 -26.01 18.91 4.81
C ALA A 663 -26.01 20.40 5.16
N ILE A 664 -26.20 21.27 4.17
CA ILE A 664 -26.29 22.73 4.34
C ILE A 664 -27.40 23.09 5.33
N GLN A 665 -28.60 22.52 5.16
CA GLN A 665 -29.75 22.80 6.01
C GLN A 665 -29.44 22.52 7.49
N PHE A 666 -28.88 21.34 7.79
CA PHE A 666 -28.57 20.94 9.16
C PHE A 666 -27.36 21.69 9.74
N LEU A 667 -26.32 21.96 8.95
CA LEU A 667 -25.12 22.66 9.40
C LEU A 667 -25.41 24.14 9.74
N ARG A 668 -26.30 24.82 8.99
CA ARG A 668 -26.68 26.22 9.29
C ARG A 668 -27.33 26.38 10.66
N GLY A 669 -28.10 25.38 11.11
CA GLY A 669 -28.84 25.42 12.37
C GLY A 669 -28.03 25.05 13.62
N ALA A 670 -26.73 24.74 13.49
CA ALA A 670 -25.95 24.04 14.52
C ALA A 670 -24.83 24.88 15.17
N GLN A 671 -25.02 26.17 15.41
CA GLN A 671 -23.97 27.06 15.95
C GLN A 671 -23.51 26.71 17.37
N PHE A 672 -22.20 26.62 17.60
CA PHE A 672 -21.60 26.23 18.87
C PHE A 672 -20.87 27.38 19.58
N ASP A 673 -20.85 27.33 20.92
CA ASP A 673 -20.02 28.24 21.74
C ASP A 673 -18.56 27.76 21.83
N SER A 674 -18.31 26.47 21.60
CA SER A 674 -16.94 25.93 21.47
C SER A 674 -16.38 26.36 20.13
N ILE A 675 -15.31 27.17 20.19
CA ILE A 675 -14.57 27.65 19.02
C ILE A 675 -14.21 26.48 18.10
N GLU A 676 -13.75 25.36 18.67
CA GLU A 676 -13.21 24.29 17.84
C GLU A 676 -14.29 23.48 17.11
N LEU A 677 -15.47 23.31 17.73
CA LEU A 677 -16.62 22.72 17.05
C LEU A 677 -17.22 23.69 16.02
N GLU A 678 -17.23 24.99 16.32
CA GLU A 678 -17.76 26.01 15.43
C GLU A 678 -16.91 26.16 14.17
N GLU A 679 -15.58 26.24 14.30
CA GLU A 679 -14.67 26.29 13.15
C GLU A 679 -14.84 25.05 12.24
N GLN A 680 -15.01 23.87 12.82
CA GLN A 680 -15.22 22.63 12.08
C GLN A 680 -16.58 22.61 11.36
N ARG A 681 -17.64 23.11 12.01
CA ARG A 681 -18.97 23.28 11.40
C ARG A 681 -18.92 24.27 10.23
N MET A 682 -18.27 25.40 10.43
CA MET A 682 -18.11 26.44 9.42
C MET A 682 -17.32 25.95 8.22
N LEU A 683 -16.18 25.30 8.45
CA LEU A 683 -15.35 24.72 7.39
C LEU A 683 -16.20 23.80 6.52
N MET A 684 -16.92 22.90 7.17
CA MET A 684 -17.79 21.94 6.51
C MET A 684 -18.95 22.58 5.75
N LEU A 685 -19.58 23.60 6.32
CA LEU A 685 -20.66 24.35 5.68
C LEU A 685 -20.14 25.10 4.44
N GLY A 686 -18.98 25.74 4.54
CA GLY A 686 -18.34 26.41 3.41
C GLY A 686 -18.04 25.44 2.27
N LYS A 687 -17.48 24.25 2.58
CA LYS A 687 -17.23 23.20 1.58
C LYS A 687 -18.53 22.75 0.92
N ALA A 688 -19.57 22.50 1.71
CA ALA A 688 -20.87 22.10 1.21
C ALA A 688 -21.47 23.16 0.28
N TYR A 689 -21.32 24.46 0.59
CA TYR A 689 -21.74 25.53 -0.31
C TYR A 689 -20.99 25.53 -1.64
N VAL A 690 -19.67 25.42 -1.63
CA VAL A 690 -18.87 25.38 -2.86
C VAL A 690 -19.25 24.17 -3.72
N MET A 691 -19.37 23.00 -3.10
CA MET A 691 -19.74 21.76 -3.79
C MET A 691 -21.18 21.79 -4.32
N ASN A 692 -22.08 22.55 -3.69
CA ASN A 692 -23.46 22.73 -4.14
C ASN A 692 -23.64 23.92 -5.10
N ASP A 693 -22.56 24.41 -5.71
CA ASP A 693 -22.52 25.55 -6.64
C ASP A 693 -23.07 26.87 -6.04
N GLN A 694 -22.96 27.03 -4.71
CA GLN A 694 -23.36 28.21 -3.94
C GLN A 694 -22.14 28.99 -3.43
N LYS A 695 -21.14 29.19 -4.30
CA LYS A 695 -19.83 29.77 -3.96
C LYS A 695 -19.91 31.12 -3.22
N GLU A 696 -20.83 32.00 -3.62
CA GLU A 696 -21.01 33.31 -2.96
C GLU A 696 -21.38 33.20 -1.47
N LEU A 697 -22.11 32.16 -1.06
CA LEU A 697 -22.48 31.94 0.34
C LEU A 697 -21.30 31.42 1.19
N SER A 698 -20.25 30.91 0.55
CA SER A 698 -19.05 30.41 1.22
C SER A 698 -18.03 31.50 1.56
N LYS A 699 -17.98 32.60 0.79
CA LYS A 699 -17.01 33.70 0.96
C LYS A 699 -16.95 34.30 2.38
N PRO A 700 -18.08 34.59 3.07
CA PRO A 700 -18.04 35.11 4.43
C PRO A 700 -17.43 34.11 5.42
N ILE A 701 -17.70 32.82 5.23
CA ILE A 701 -17.17 31.74 6.07
C ILE A 701 -15.66 31.64 5.89
N TRP A 702 -15.17 31.73 4.64
CA TRP A 702 -13.74 31.72 4.37
C TRP A 702 -13.00 32.90 4.98
N ASN A 703 -13.56 34.10 4.91
CA ASN A 703 -12.96 35.29 5.54
C ASN A 703 -12.83 35.16 7.06
N GLU A 704 -13.81 34.54 7.71
CA GLU A 704 -13.75 34.29 9.16
C GLU A 704 -12.72 33.20 9.50
N LEU A 705 -12.71 32.09 8.76
CA LEU A 705 -11.83 30.96 9.05
C LEU A 705 -10.36 31.15 8.66
N GLN A 706 -10.00 32.22 7.93
CA GLN A 706 -8.60 32.59 7.72
C GLN A 706 -7.82 32.77 9.03
N ASN A 707 -8.52 33.18 10.10
CA ASN A 707 -7.95 33.36 11.43
C ASN A 707 -8.33 32.25 12.42
N ALA A 708 -8.77 31.08 11.92
CA ALA A 708 -9.11 29.93 12.76
C ALA A 708 -7.94 29.55 13.69
N GLN A 709 -8.21 29.10 14.91
CA GLN A 709 -7.20 28.66 15.88
C GLN A 709 -6.48 27.40 15.39
N GLN A 710 -7.21 26.48 14.75
CA GLN A 710 -6.66 25.23 14.23
C GLN A 710 -5.85 25.46 12.94
N ASN A 711 -4.56 25.08 12.96
CA ASN A 711 -3.65 25.22 11.82
C ASN A 711 -4.18 24.54 10.55
N ARG A 712 -4.65 23.29 10.71
CA ARG A 712 -5.25 22.51 9.64
C ARG A 712 -6.40 23.26 8.95
N ILE A 713 -7.28 23.89 9.73
CA ILE A 713 -8.43 24.65 9.19
C ILE A 713 -7.94 25.84 8.37
N ARG A 714 -6.98 26.60 8.88
CA ARG A 714 -6.39 27.74 8.13
C ARG A 714 -5.82 27.30 6.79
N MET A 715 -5.09 26.18 6.76
CA MET A 715 -4.54 25.61 5.52
C MET A 715 -5.63 25.15 4.56
N GLU A 716 -6.64 24.41 5.05
CA GLU A 716 -7.76 23.98 4.21
C GLU A 716 -8.50 25.19 3.61
N VAL A 717 -8.74 26.25 4.39
CA VAL A 717 -9.46 27.44 3.92
C VAL A 717 -8.76 28.13 2.76
N GLN A 718 -7.43 28.18 2.75
CA GLN A 718 -6.67 28.77 1.63
C GLN A 718 -6.96 28.04 0.31
N GLU A 719 -6.98 26.71 0.34
CA GLU A 719 -7.33 25.90 -0.84
C GLU A 719 -8.78 26.14 -1.27
N TRP A 720 -9.72 26.19 -0.31
CA TRP A 720 -11.14 26.36 -0.63
C TRP A 720 -11.50 27.76 -1.09
N ILE A 721 -10.74 28.79 -0.72
CA ILE A 721 -10.83 30.13 -1.33
C ILE A 721 -10.53 30.04 -2.83
N LEU A 722 -9.40 29.42 -3.19
CA LEU A 722 -8.99 29.26 -4.60
C LEU A 722 -9.99 28.44 -5.42
N ARG A 723 -10.68 27.47 -4.82
CA ARG A 723 -11.76 26.70 -5.49
C ARG A 723 -13.05 27.51 -5.65
N SER A 724 -13.25 28.51 -4.80
CA SER A 724 -14.44 29.37 -4.79
C SER A 724 -14.34 30.55 -5.74
N ASP A 725 -13.12 30.98 -6.04
CA ASP A 725 -12.82 31.90 -7.13
C ASP A 725 -12.92 31.19 -8.49
#